data_AF-A0A6G0UQF6-F1
#
_entry.id   AF-A0A6G0UQF6-F1
#
_cell.length_a   1.000
_cell.length_b   1.000
_cell.length_c   1.000
_cell.angle_alpha   90.00
_cell.angle_beta   90.00
_cell.angle_gamma   90.00
#
_symmetry.space_group_name_H-M   'P 1'
#
loop_
_entity.id
_entity.type
_entity.pdbx_description
1 polymer ?
#
loop_
_entity_poly.entity_id
_entity_poly.type
_entity_poly.pdbx_seq_one_letter_code
_entity_poly.pdbx_strand_id
1 'polypeptide(L)'
;MSEDFDIPHKVKRFMKLDICYLRKYVSISDWSILIIGCFLAAFTGVGLPHLVDVVGWILNIYIFVNPTSPEFHTKVSPLLIYFCAMAIMLAVIAFFQYMCFRICALKISRRVRRACFRKALYQNLEFFGTDIPDEILKSFEADTKELTTAIGDSFPNIVTTIVQFAVAIITAYTLTWRLSIAMTVFGILVCGWVLLFNWLIKRQAAKEKLLESRFKEAVDSREDFEDHLRKSQKAGIVKGFLNGTLTGSLQFFIFFGMAISAFYGNWLIDRKSLKWPGYLFVVCNTIIPAFIRLAQLPSQITTLSSASRVGRIMKLVEEGIEKGAMLEMLDLEDKRKAFLMNYIKAEVGSPKERLHHHKSPAFHRVRRTAFSLWYLYFAGFLFCGMVGVSAAAVTKMNGNMFEFYNKPDRQIYFPAGIQHAWRYVVVGFSILVSGSLMGIVFGYNSEKTVRRLREDLFDVAGNGFLEKPGLVALLTKFTGPCKAVFDHRLAVFWIGILSVICGVLSNIHKNLIYSFLTAVAYSLQTVAQFFVFRFADIHANHAKKASMKRGIKLLEKLESMPASEVDARQHEISKDHNRYLSFQFHKETSNVVAQAFRFSFTVAVPQVTQSFVYSIGTFLIFDEHIRPITVYKIVGTIHASVAVVANLATFPSEVYNSRLAAQHIDEVIPLANFSVEDGSSRKSSTSSTDSVD
;
A
#
# COMPACT_ATOMS: atom_id res chain seq x y z
N MET A 1 21.50 11.06 25.89
CA MET A 1 21.95 9.65 26.01
C MET A 1 21.14 8.83 25.02
N SER A 2 21.46 8.79 23.72
CA SER A 2 22.61 8.16 23.06
C SER A 2 22.71 6.64 23.30
N GLU A 3 21.67 5.92 22.89
CA GLU A 3 21.86 4.58 22.34
C GLU A 3 21.79 4.72 20.82
N ASP A 4 22.95 5.00 20.22
CA ASP A 4 23.17 4.85 18.79
C ASP A 4 23.00 3.37 18.45
N PHE A 5 21.88 3.05 17.81
CA PHE A 5 21.70 1.77 17.14
C PHE A 5 22.54 1.82 15.86
N ASP A 6 23.84 1.67 16.06
CA ASP A 6 24.86 1.60 15.04
C ASP A 6 24.53 0.41 14.13
N ILE A 7 23.98 0.67 12.94
CA ILE A 7 23.75 -0.38 11.94
C ILE A 7 25.16 -0.86 11.57
N PRO A 8 25.58 -2.07 11.95
CA PRO A 8 27.00 -2.38 11.90
C PRO A 8 27.46 -2.36 10.44
N HIS A 9 28.60 -1.73 10.17
CA HIS A 9 29.24 -1.61 8.85
C HIS A 9 29.35 -2.98 8.12
N LYS A 10 29.33 -4.08 8.88
CA LYS A 10 29.16 -5.46 8.44
C LYS A 10 27.89 -5.64 7.56
N VAL A 11 26.71 -5.17 7.98
CA VAL A 11 25.44 -5.34 7.25
C VAL A 11 25.48 -4.73 5.84
N LYS A 12 26.12 -3.56 5.64
CA LYS A 12 26.31 -2.95 4.31
C LYS A 12 27.24 -3.75 3.41
N ARG A 13 28.30 -4.36 3.96
CA ARG A 13 29.24 -5.21 3.20
C ARG A 13 28.62 -6.58 2.86
N PHE A 14 27.77 -7.10 3.74
CA PHE A 14 27.05 -8.37 3.56
C PHE A 14 25.87 -8.24 2.58
N MET A 15 25.17 -7.10 2.52
CA MET A 15 24.07 -6.87 1.55
C MET A 15 24.55 -6.82 0.08
N LYS A 16 25.78 -6.36 -0.18
CA LYS A 16 26.41 -6.41 -1.51
C LYS A 16 26.70 -7.85 -1.97
N LEU A 17 27.03 -8.76 -1.04
CA LEU A 17 27.35 -10.15 -1.33
C LEU A 17 26.10 -10.98 -1.73
N ASP A 18 24.95 -10.66 -1.12
CA ASP A 18 23.69 -11.40 -1.30
C ASP A 18 22.99 -11.13 -2.65
N ILE A 19 23.02 -9.89 -3.16
CA ILE A 19 22.47 -9.53 -4.48
C ILE A 19 23.37 -10.07 -5.61
N CYS A 20 24.69 -10.05 -5.42
CA CYS A 20 25.64 -10.64 -6.36
C CYS A 20 25.44 -12.16 -6.50
N TYR A 21 25.04 -12.84 -5.43
CA TYR A 21 24.75 -14.28 -5.49
C TYR A 21 23.45 -14.57 -6.27
N LEU A 22 22.42 -13.73 -6.12
CA LEU A 22 21.20 -13.82 -6.93
C LEU A 22 21.46 -13.63 -8.44
N ARG A 23 22.53 -12.91 -8.82
CA ARG A 23 22.96 -12.75 -10.23
C ARG A 23 23.20 -14.09 -10.92
N LYS A 24 23.64 -15.13 -10.21
CA LYS A 24 23.86 -16.49 -10.75
C LYS A 24 22.59 -17.09 -11.36
N TYR A 25 21.41 -16.66 -10.90
CA TYR A 25 20.12 -17.15 -11.36
C TYR A 25 19.48 -16.28 -12.45
N VAL A 26 20.11 -15.17 -12.84
CA VAL A 26 19.63 -14.24 -13.87
C VAL A 26 20.31 -14.56 -15.20
N SER A 27 19.52 -14.84 -16.24
CA SER A 27 20.05 -15.13 -17.58
C SER A 27 20.30 -13.83 -18.36
N ILE A 28 21.09 -13.90 -19.43
CA ILE A 28 21.38 -12.77 -20.34
C ILE A 28 20.07 -12.19 -20.91
N SER A 29 19.10 -13.05 -21.24
CA SER A 29 17.79 -12.62 -21.75
C SER A 29 16.91 -11.93 -20.70
N ASP A 30 17.17 -12.15 -19.40
CA ASP A 30 16.44 -11.43 -18.35
C ASP A 30 17.06 -10.06 -18.10
N TRP A 31 18.38 -9.93 -18.27
CA TRP A 31 19.07 -8.65 -18.25
C TRP A 31 18.56 -7.69 -19.33
N SER A 32 18.35 -8.18 -20.56
CA SER A 32 17.78 -7.34 -21.62
C SER A 32 16.35 -6.88 -21.27
N ILE A 33 15.50 -7.77 -20.73
CA ILE A 33 14.14 -7.40 -20.28
C ILE A 33 14.19 -6.37 -19.15
N LEU A 34 15.12 -6.50 -18.20
CA LEU A 34 15.28 -5.52 -17.10
C LEU A 34 15.75 -4.16 -17.61
N ILE A 35 16.69 -4.13 -18.56
CA ILE A 35 17.18 -2.88 -19.17
C ILE A 35 16.05 -2.17 -19.92
N ILE A 36 15.30 -2.90 -20.76
CA ILE A 36 14.13 -2.36 -21.47
C ILE A 36 13.09 -1.85 -20.46
N GLY A 37 12.83 -2.62 -19.39
CA GLY A 37 11.97 -2.23 -18.29
C GLY A 37 12.41 -0.93 -17.63
N CYS A 38 13.72 -0.74 -17.40
CA CYS A 38 14.27 0.49 -16.81
C CYS A 38 14.04 1.70 -17.72
N PHE A 39 14.23 1.56 -19.04
CA PHE A 39 13.92 2.63 -20.00
C PHE A 39 12.43 2.99 -19.96
N LEU A 40 11.53 2.01 -19.98
CA LEU A 40 10.09 2.25 -19.86
C LEU A 40 9.72 2.91 -18.52
N ALA A 41 10.33 2.47 -17.41
CA ALA A 41 10.14 3.07 -16.09
C ALA A 41 10.60 4.53 -16.02
N ALA A 42 11.66 4.89 -16.75
CA ALA A 42 12.11 6.26 -16.88
C ALA A 42 11.08 7.11 -17.65
N PHE A 43 10.57 6.64 -18.78
CA PHE A 43 9.52 7.36 -19.53
C PHE A 43 8.26 7.57 -18.69
N THR A 44 7.82 6.56 -17.93
CA THR A 44 6.70 6.70 -17.01
C THR A 44 6.96 7.76 -15.93
N GLY A 45 8.21 7.86 -15.44
CA GLY A 45 8.62 8.89 -14.48
C GLY A 45 8.57 10.31 -15.03
N VAL A 46 8.89 10.49 -16.32
CA VAL A 46 8.78 11.78 -17.04
C VAL A 46 7.32 12.19 -17.25
N GLY A 47 6.43 11.22 -17.47
CA GLY A 47 5.04 11.49 -17.85
C GLY A 47 4.27 12.35 -16.85
N LEU A 48 4.34 12.05 -15.55
CA LEU A 48 3.53 12.77 -14.54
C LEU A 48 3.88 14.26 -14.40
N PRO A 49 5.16 14.67 -14.22
CA PRO A 49 5.52 16.09 -14.20
C PRO A 49 5.14 16.83 -15.49
N HIS A 50 5.27 16.16 -16.64
CA HIS A 50 4.96 16.75 -17.94
C HIS A 50 3.46 17.03 -18.11
N LEU A 51 2.60 16.13 -17.64
CA LEU A 51 1.14 16.35 -17.66
C LEU A 51 0.72 17.54 -16.79
N VAL A 52 1.42 17.79 -15.67
CA VAL A 52 1.19 18.98 -14.83
C VAL A 52 1.61 20.25 -15.57
N ASP A 53 2.73 20.23 -16.30
CA ASP A 53 3.16 21.35 -17.13
C ASP A 53 2.12 21.70 -18.21
N VAL A 54 1.58 20.70 -18.91
CA VAL A 54 0.50 20.89 -19.90
C VAL A 54 -0.72 21.59 -19.29
N VAL A 55 -1.12 21.23 -18.07
CA VAL A 55 -2.21 21.93 -17.35
C VAL A 55 -1.82 23.38 -17.03
N GLY A 56 -0.55 23.63 -16.69
CA GLY A 56 -0.02 24.99 -16.52
C GLY A 56 -0.11 25.85 -17.78
N TRP A 57 0.16 25.25 -18.95
CA TRP A 57 -0.02 25.91 -20.24
C TRP A 57 -1.49 26.21 -20.56
N ILE A 58 -2.40 25.26 -20.32
CA ILE A 58 -3.85 25.47 -20.45
C ILE A 58 -4.30 26.66 -19.57
N LEU A 59 -3.84 26.68 -18.31
CA LEU A 59 -4.11 27.77 -17.38
C LEU A 59 -3.63 29.14 -17.89
N ASN A 60 -2.42 29.21 -18.45
CA ASN A 60 -1.91 30.45 -19.02
C ASN A 60 -2.79 30.98 -20.16
N ILE A 61 -3.28 30.10 -21.03
CA ILE A 61 -4.17 30.49 -22.12
C ILE A 61 -5.51 30.98 -21.58
N TYR A 62 -6.07 30.28 -20.58
CA TYR A 62 -7.33 30.67 -19.92
C TYR A 62 -7.27 32.03 -19.19
N ILE A 63 -6.08 32.47 -18.77
CA ILE A 63 -5.89 33.74 -18.06
C ILE A 63 -5.62 34.90 -19.04
N PHE A 64 -4.80 34.70 -20.07
CA PHE A 64 -4.28 35.80 -20.89
C PHE A 64 -4.88 35.94 -22.28
N VAL A 65 -5.54 34.91 -22.81
CA VAL A 65 -6.09 34.95 -24.15
C VAL A 65 -7.59 35.19 -24.06
N ASN A 66 -8.08 36.17 -24.81
CA ASN A 66 -9.50 36.51 -24.83
C ASN A 66 -10.32 35.31 -25.33
N PRO A 67 -11.35 34.85 -24.58
CA PRO A 67 -12.09 33.64 -24.92
C PRO A 67 -12.86 33.74 -26.25
N THR A 68 -13.34 34.92 -26.60
CA THR A 68 -14.07 35.19 -27.86
C THR A 68 -13.14 35.31 -29.07
N SER A 69 -11.82 35.35 -28.87
CA SER A 69 -10.87 35.48 -29.99
C SER A 69 -10.66 34.13 -30.70
N PRO A 70 -10.53 34.11 -32.04
CA PRO A 70 -10.18 32.88 -32.77
C PRO A 70 -8.79 32.34 -32.38
N GLU A 71 -7.91 33.20 -31.86
CA GLU A 71 -6.59 32.83 -31.34
C GLU A 71 -6.68 31.89 -30.12
N PHE A 72 -7.75 31.97 -29.33
CA PHE A 72 -7.95 31.07 -28.20
C PHE A 72 -8.16 29.63 -28.69
N HIS A 73 -8.97 29.43 -29.73
CA HIS A 73 -9.23 28.12 -30.31
C HIS A 73 -7.97 27.47 -30.89
N THR A 74 -7.17 28.24 -31.64
CA THR A 74 -5.98 27.73 -32.32
C THR A 74 -4.87 27.35 -31.33
N LYS A 75 -4.86 27.91 -30.12
CA LYS A 75 -3.89 27.57 -29.07
C LYS A 75 -4.37 26.45 -28.12
N VAL A 76 -5.63 26.45 -27.70
CA VAL A 76 -6.13 25.48 -26.70
C VAL A 76 -6.39 24.10 -27.32
N SER A 77 -7.01 24.04 -28.51
CA SER A 77 -7.42 22.78 -29.13
C SER A 77 -6.25 21.79 -29.36
N PRO A 78 -5.12 22.18 -29.98
CA PRO A 78 -3.98 21.25 -30.16
C PRO A 78 -3.37 20.82 -28.83
N LEU A 79 -3.37 21.70 -27.81
CA LEU A 79 -2.82 21.38 -26.49
C LEU A 79 -3.65 20.32 -25.75
N LEU A 80 -4.98 20.35 -25.90
CA LEU A 80 -5.87 19.32 -25.32
C LEU A 80 -5.77 17.97 -26.05
N ILE A 81 -5.62 17.98 -27.38
CA ILE A 81 -5.35 16.78 -28.15
C ILE A 81 -4.01 16.18 -27.71
N TYR A 82 -2.98 17.01 -27.54
CA TYR A 82 -1.68 16.61 -27.02
C TYR A 82 -1.78 16.01 -25.61
N PHE A 83 -2.58 16.62 -24.72
CA PHE A 83 -2.80 16.10 -23.37
C PHE A 83 -3.41 14.69 -23.39
N CYS A 84 -4.45 14.47 -24.19
CA CYS A 84 -5.07 13.16 -24.35
C CYS A 84 -4.11 12.14 -24.96
N ALA A 85 -3.38 12.52 -26.01
CA ALA A 85 -2.41 11.65 -26.68
C ALA A 85 -1.28 11.22 -25.73
N MET A 86 -0.76 12.14 -24.91
CA MET A 86 0.24 11.83 -23.88
C MET A 86 -0.29 10.87 -22.81
N ALA A 87 -1.54 11.03 -22.37
CA ALA A 87 -2.16 10.13 -21.40
C ALA A 87 -2.29 8.70 -21.95
N ILE A 88 -2.67 8.54 -23.22
CA ILE A 88 -2.75 7.23 -23.90
C ILE A 88 -1.35 6.64 -24.10
N MET A 89 -0.37 7.42 -24.53
CA MET A 89 1.02 6.97 -24.68
C MET A 89 1.59 6.47 -23.34
N LEU A 90 1.36 7.21 -22.26
CA LEU A 90 1.76 6.83 -20.91
C LEU A 90 1.11 5.51 -20.47
N ALA A 91 -0.14 5.25 -20.88
CA ALA A 91 -0.83 3.98 -20.65
C ALA A 91 -0.06 2.79 -21.26
N VAL A 92 0.34 2.94 -22.53
CA VAL A 92 1.05 1.89 -23.28
C VAL A 92 2.41 1.62 -22.65
N ILE A 93 3.16 2.67 -22.31
CA ILE A 93 4.47 2.56 -21.67
C ILE A 93 4.34 1.88 -20.30
N ALA A 94 3.37 2.29 -19.48
CA ALA A 94 3.11 1.70 -18.17
C ALA A 94 2.73 0.21 -18.26
N PHE A 95 1.96 -0.19 -19.28
CA PHE A 95 1.62 -1.59 -19.53
C PHE A 95 2.86 -2.44 -19.78
N PHE A 96 3.71 -2.03 -20.73
CA PHE A 96 4.94 -2.77 -21.04
C PHE A 96 5.94 -2.75 -19.88
N GLN A 97 6.06 -1.63 -19.16
CA GLN A 97 6.88 -1.55 -17.95
C GLN A 97 6.50 -2.64 -16.95
N TYR A 98 5.20 -2.73 -16.60
CA TYR A 98 4.71 -3.71 -15.64
C TYR A 98 4.98 -5.15 -16.13
N MET A 99 4.69 -5.43 -17.40
CA MET A 99 4.93 -6.74 -18.01
C MET A 99 6.40 -7.17 -17.92
N CYS A 100 7.34 -6.30 -18.31
CA CYS A 100 8.78 -6.60 -18.32
C CYS A 100 9.28 -6.99 -16.92
N PHE A 101 9.01 -6.17 -15.91
CA PHE A 101 9.48 -6.43 -14.54
C PHE A 101 8.80 -7.66 -13.94
N ARG A 102 7.48 -7.80 -14.12
CA ARG A 102 6.75 -8.91 -13.51
C ARG A 102 7.11 -10.25 -14.13
N ILE A 103 7.23 -10.35 -15.45
CA ILE A 103 7.67 -11.59 -16.12
C ILE A 103 9.10 -11.94 -15.69
N CYS A 104 10.00 -10.96 -15.61
CA CYS A 104 11.36 -11.19 -15.14
C CYS A 104 11.40 -11.71 -13.70
N ALA A 105 10.63 -11.09 -12.80
CA ALA A 105 10.51 -11.53 -11.40
C ALA A 105 10.01 -12.98 -11.29
N LEU A 106 9.00 -13.37 -12.08
CA LEU A 106 8.49 -14.74 -12.10
C LEU A 106 9.52 -15.75 -12.62
N LYS A 107 10.28 -15.41 -13.67
CA LYS A 107 11.35 -16.27 -14.20
C LYS A 107 12.44 -16.50 -13.15
N ILE A 108 12.91 -15.42 -12.50
CA ILE A 108 13.96 -15.48 -11.47
C ILE A 108 13.48 -16.34 -10.30
N SER A 109 12.30 -16.04 -9.76
CA SER A 109 11.72 -16.81 -8.65
C SER A 109 11.57 -18.30 -8.99
N ARG A 110 11.07 -18.63 -10.19
CA ARG A 110 10.95 -20.02 -10.61
C ARG A 110 12.31 -20.73 -10.63
N ARG A 111 13.37 -20.08 -11.12
CA ARG A 111 14.71 -20.68 -11.14
C ARG A 111 15.28 -20.87 -9.74
N VAL A 112 15.07 -19.90 -8.86
CA VAL A 112 15.49 -19.98 -7.45
C VAL A 112 14.78 -21.13 -6.75
N ARG A 113 13.44 -21.23 -6.85
CA ARG A 113 12.67 -22.34 -6.25
C ARG A 113 13.06 -23.70 -6.82
N ARG A 114 13.21 -23.79 -8.14
CA ARG A 114 13.66 -25.03 -8.80
C ARG A 114 15.05 -25.44 -8.33
N ALA A 115 15.98 -24.51 -8.21
CA ALA A 115 17.32 -24.78 -7.74
C ALA A 115 17.34 -25.18 -6.26
N CYS A 116 16.53 -24.52 -5.42
CA CYS A 116 16.38 -24.87 -4.01
C CYS A 116 15.84 -26.28 -3.84
N PHE A 117 14.71 -26.60 -4.48
CA PHE A 117 14.10 -27.93 -4.41
C PHE A 117 15.03 -29.01 -4.94
N ARG A 118 15.70 -28.76 -6.09
CA ARG A 118 16.65 -29.72 -6.66
C ARG A 118 17.81 -29.97 -5.70
N LYS A 119 18.38 -28.93 -5.08
CA LYS A 119 19.49 -29.10 -4.14
C LYS A 119 19.04 -29.86 -2.90
N ALA A 120 17.91 -29.47 -2.29
CA ALA A 120 17.36 -30.18 -1.13
C ALA A 120 17.12 -31.67 -1.42
N LEU A 121 16.71 -32.02 -2.64
CA LEU A 121 16.46 -33.41 -3.02
C LEU A 121 17.74 -34.26 -3.13
N TYR A 122 18.87 -33.66 -3.53
CA TYR A 122 20.16 -34.35 -3.72
C TYR A 122 21.14 -34.13 -2.56
N GLN A 123 20.70 -33.50 -1.47
CA GLN A 123 21.56 -33.16 -0.35
C GLN A 123 21.75 -34.35 0.59
N ASN A 124 22.96 -34.58 1.12
CA ASN A 124 23.25 -35.72 2.01
C ASN A 124 22.26 -35.80 3.18
N LEU A 125 21.86 -37.02 3.52
CA LEU A 125 20.87 -37.33 4.56
C LEU A 125 21.19 -36.64 5.90
N GLU A 126 22.47 -36.49 6.23
CA GLU A 126 22.98 -35.85 7.44
C GLU A 126 22.63 -34.35 7.58
N PHE A 127 22.41 -33.63 6.47
CA PHE A 127 21.96 -32.23 6.51
C PHE A 127 20.57 -32.08 7.14
N PHE A 128 19.74 -33.10 7.03
CA PHE A 128 18.40 -33.13 7.63
C PHE A 128 18.41 -33.66 9.08
N GLY A 129 19.56 -34.14 9.57
CA GLY A 129 19.75 -34.60 10.95
C GLY A 129 19.95 -33.46 11.96
N THR A 130 20.46 -32.31 11.50
CA THR A 130 20.31 -31.05 12.26
C THR A 130 18.87 -30.57 12.11
N ASP A 131 18.18 -30.26 13.21
CA ASP A 131 16.83 -29.70 13.21
C ASP A 131 16.78 -28.48 12.29
N ILE A 132 16.46 -28.66 11.00
CA ILE A 132 16.11 -27.54 10.13
C ILE A 132 14.71 -27.16 10.58
N PRO A 133 14.53 -26.03 11.27
CA PRO A 133 13.22 -25.66 11.77
C PRO A 133 12.29 -25.49 10.58
N ASP A 134 11.08 -26.04 10.67
CA ASP A 134 9.98 -25.75 9.73
C ASP A 134 9.79 -24.24 9.48
N GLU A 135 10.25 -23.43 10.43
CA GLU A 135 10.34 -21.97 10.35
C GLU A 135 11.28 -21.46 9.25
N ILE A 136 12.44 -22.09 9.01
CA ILE A 136 13.36 -21.71 7.92
C ILE A 136 12.70 -21.93 6.56
N LEU A 137 11.93 -23.02 6.43
CA LEU A 137 11.24 -23.36 5.20
C LEU A 137 10.10 -22.39 4.89
N LYS A 138 9.28 -22.10 5.90
CA LYS A 138 8.24 -21.06 5.84
C LYS A 138 8.86 -19.68 5.55
N SER A 139 10.02 -19.39 6.13
CA SER A 139 10.79 -18.17 5.86
C SER A 139 11.27 -18.12 4.41
N PHE A 140 11.86 -19.20 3.88
CA PHE A 140 12.38 -19.24 2.51
C PHE A 140 11.32 -18.88 1.48
N GLU A 141 10.11 -19.37 1.66
CA GLU A 141 9.02 -19.05 0.75
C GLU A 141 8.46 -17.66 0.91
N ALA A 142 8.35 -17.19 2.16
CA ALA A 142 8.00 -15.81 2.43
C ALA A 142 9.02 -14.88 1.78
N ASP A 143 10.31 -15.16 1.94
CA ASP A 143 11.42 -14.44 1.36
C ASP A 143 11.41 -14.55 -0.18
N THR A 144 11.03 -15.69 -0.75
CA THR A 144 10.91 -15.85 -2.22
C THR A 144 9.70 -15.09 -2.78
N LYS A 145 8.58 -15.04 -2.07
CA LYS A 145 7.43 -14.17 -2.40
C LYS A 145 7.84 -12.70 -2.29
N GLU A 146 8.63 -12.36 -1.28
CA GLU A 146 9.20 -11.02 -1.13
C GLU A 146 10.18 -10.68 -2.27
N LEU A 147 10.98 -11.64 -2.75
CA LEU A 147 11.84 -11.48 -3.92
C LEU A 147 11.07 -11.16 -5.20
N THR A 148 9.98 -11.89 -5.46
CA THR A 148 9.10 -11.57 -6.61
C THR A 148 8.50 -10.18 -6.53
N THR A 149 8.11 -9.76 -5.34
CA THR A 149 7.54 -8.41 -5.09
C THR A 149 8.62 -7.34 -5.21
N ALA A 150 9.83 -7.60 -4.71
CA ALA A 150 10.94 -6.67 -4.76
C ALA A 150 11.39 -6.36 -6.20
N ILE A 151 11.55 -7.40 -7.03
CA ILE A 151 11.94 -7.25 -8.45
C ILE A 151 10.77 -6.74 -9.30
N GLY A 152 9.56 -7.27 -9.05
CA GLY A 152 8.39 -6.99 -9.87
C GLY A 152 7.75 -5.63 -9.60
N ASP A 153 7.75 -5.16 -8.35
CA ASP A 153 6.98 -4.00 -7.92
C ASP A 153 7.87 -2.91 -7.28
N SER A 154 8.79 -3.26 -6.37
CA SER A 154 9.61 -2.24 -5.69
C SER A 154 10.70 -1.63 -6.58
N PHE A 155 11.43 -2.45 -7.33
CA PHE A 155 12.49 -2.00 -8.22
C PHE A 155 12.01 -1.02 -9.31
N PRO A 156 10.96 -1.31 -10.10
CA PRO A 156 10.42 -0.33 -11.05
C PRO A 156 10.00 0.98 -10.39
N ASN A 157 9.36 0.91 -9.21
CA ASN A 157 8.94 2.10 -8.48
C ASN A 157 10.13 2.95 -8.01
N ILE A 158 11.26 2.35 -7.64
CA ILE A 158 12.49 3.09 -7.31
C ILE A 158 12.98 3.86 -8.54
N VAL A 159 13.09 3.19 -9.69
CA VAL A 159 13.54 3.82 -10.94
C VAL A 159 12.62 4.97 -11.35
N THR A 160 11.30 4.72 -11.41
CA THR A 160 10.31 5.74 -11.74
C THR A 160 10.34 6.92 -10.77
N THR A 161 10.52 6.68 -9.47
CA THR A 161 10.56 7.75 -8.47
C THR A 161 11.80 8.64 -8.60
N ILE A 162 12.97 8.05 -8.85
CA ILE A 162 14.22 8.79 -9.06
C ILE A 162 14.11 9.67 -10.32
N VAL A 163 13.61 9.10 -11.42
CA VAL A 163 13.44 9.84 -12.69
C VAL A 163 12.38 10.93 -12.53
N GLN A 164 11.24 10.62 -11.91
CA GLN A 164 10.19 11.59 -11.64
C GLN A 164 10.69 12.76 -10.79
N PHE A 165 11.51 12.50 -9.78
CA PHE A 165 12.12 13.54 -8.95
C PHE A 165 13.09 14.42 -9.75
N ALA A 166 13.97 13.82 -10.54
CA ALA A 166 14.90 14.56 -11.39
C ALA A 166 14.17 15.46 -12.39
N VAL A 167 13.17 14.91 -13.09
CA VAL A 167 12.37 15.66 -14.08
C VAL A 167 11.58 16.78 -13.41
N ALA A 168 10.94 16.53 -12.25
CA ALA A 168 10.20 17.55 -11.54
C ALA A 168 11.07 18.75 -11.13
N ILE A 169 12.29 18.50 -10.65
CA ILE A 169 13.25 19.57 -10.35
C ILE A 169 13.69 20.28 -11.63
N ILE A 170 14.09 19.56 -12.67
CA ILE A 170 14.54 20.17 -13.93
C ILE A 170 13.44 21.07 -14.50
N THR A 171 12.20 20.57 -14.64
CA THR A 171 11.05 21.34 -15.12
C THR A 171 10.77 22.56 -14.25
N ALA A 172 10.86 22.45 -12.93
CA ALA A 172 10.61 23.60 -12.07
C ALA A 172 11.71 24.68 -12.19
N TYR A 173 12.98 24.28 -12.29
CA TYR A 173 14.10 25.23 -12.41
C TYR A 173 14.16 25.89 -13.79
N THR A 174 13.78 25.19 -14.87
CA THR A 174 13.71 25.76 -16.21
C THR A 174 12.60 26.80 -16.34
N LEU A 175 11.46 26.59 -15.67
CA LEU A 175 10.37 27.56 -15.65
C LEU A 175 10.71 28.79 -14.80
N THR A 176 11.06 28.58 -13.52
CA THR A 176 11.30 29.68 -12.58
C THR A 176 12.33 29.34 -11.50
N TRP A 177 13.61 29.60 -11.75
CA TRP A 177 14.66 29.25 -10.79
C TRP A 177 14.50 29.90 -9.40
N ARG A 178 14.04 31.15 -9.32
CA ARG A 178 13.88 31.89 -8.05
C ARG A 178 12.86 31.24 -7.11
N LEU A 179 11.67 30.92 -7.61
CA LEU A 179 10.62 30.25 -6.83
C LEU A 179 10.98 28.79 -6.54
N SER A 180 11.64 28.13 -7.50
CA SER A 180 12.03 26.73 -7.35
C SER A 180 13.06 26.51 -6.25
N ILE A 181 13.97 27.46 -5.99
CA ILE A 181 14.89 27.40 -4.83
C ILE A 181 14.09 27.39 -3.52
N ALA A 182 13.16 28.35 -3.34
CA ALA A 182 12.32 28.42 -2.15
C ALA A 182 11.50 27.15 -1.94
N MET A 183 10.91 26.62 -3.02
CA MET A 183 10.15 25.36 -2.99
C MET A 183 11.02 24.14 -2.72
N THR A 184 12.26 24.12 -3.21
CA THR A 184 13.22 23.01 -2.97
C THR A 184 13.61 22.95 -1.50
N VAL A 185 13.93 24.09 -0.88
CA VAL A 185 14.23 24.16 0.57
C VAL A 185 13.04 23.65 1.38
N PHE A 186 11.84 24.10 1.06
CA PHE A 186 10.62 23.60 1.70
C PHE A 186 10.41 22.09 1.45
N GLY A 187 10.65 21.61 0.23
CA GLY A 187 10.56 20.20 -0.12
C GLY A 187 11.51 19.30 0.67
N ILE A 188 12.73 19.78 0.98
CA ILE A 188 13.68 19.06 1.84
C ILE A 188 13.11 18.90 3.26
N LEU A 189 12.48 19.95 3.82
CA LEU A 189 11.83 19.89 5.12
C LEU A 189 10.67 18.88 5.12
N VAL A 190 9.85 18.88 4.05
CA VAL A 190 8.76 17.91 3.86
C VAL A 190 9.30 16.48 3.81
N CYS A 191 10.40 16.26 3.08
CA CYS A 191 11.05 14.95 3.00
C CYS A 191 11.52 14.48 4.38
N GLY A 192 12.22 15.34 5.13
CA GLY A 192 12.67 15.06 6.49
C GLY A 192 11.51 14.70 7.44
N TRP A 193 10.40 15.43 7.36
CA TRP A 193 9.20 15.16 8.15
C TRP A 193 8.59 13.80 7.84
N VAL A 194 8.37 13.48 6.57
CA VAL A 194 7.79 12.19 6.16
C VAL A 194 8.69 11.02 6.57
N LEU A 195 10.01 11.17 6.44
CA LEU A 195 10.97 10.16 6.88
C LEU A 195 10.93 9.95 8.40
N LEU A 196 10.90 11.02 9.18
CA LEU A 196 10.81 10.98 10.64
C LEU A 196 9.55 10.26 11.11
N PHE A 197 8.38 10.63 10.56
CA PHE A 197 7.11 10.02 10.95
C PHE A 197 7.04 8.55 10.54
N ASN A 198 7.49 8.19 9.33
CA ASN A 198 7.58 6.79 8.92
C ASN A 198 8.50 5.96 9.82
N TRP A 199 9.61 6.55 10.28
CA TRP A 199 10.51 5.91 11.24
C TRP A 199 9.84 5.71 12.61
N LEU A 200 9.14 6.73 13.14
CA LEU A 200 8.39 6.64 14.38
C LEU A 200 7.28 5.58 14.32
N ILE A 201 6.53 5.53 13.22
CA ILE A 201 5.48 4.52 12.99
C ILE A 201 6.08 3.11 12.99
N LYS A 202 7.19 2.89 12.26
CA LYS A 202 7.90 1.61 12.25
C LYS A 202 8.40 1.22 13.64
N ARG A 203 8.90 2.18 14.42
CA ARG A 203 9.35 1.97 15.80
C ARG A 203 8.20 1.53 16.71
N GLN A 204 7.02 2.15 16.60
CA GLN A 204 5.85 1.72 17.37
C GLN A 204 5.32 0.35 16.94
N ALA A 205 5.32 0.06 15.64
CA ALA A 205 4.94 -1.25 15.13
C ALA A 205 5.90 -2.37 15.60
N ALA A 206 7.20 -2.09 15.70
CA ALA A 206 8.17 -3.02 16.25
C ALA A 206 7.95 -3.26 17.75
N LYS A 207 7.63 -2.20 18.51
CA LYS A 207 7.26 -2.32 19.93
C LYS A 207 5.99 -3.16 20.12
N GLU A 208 4.97 -2.95 19.31
CA GLU A 208 3.72 -3.72 19.33
C GLU A 208 4.01 -5.22 19.09
N LYS A 209 4.82 -5.56 18.07
CA LYS A 209 5.22 -6.94 17.80
C LYS A 209 6.06 -7.58 18.91
N LEU A 210 6.96 -6.82 19.52
CA LEU A 210 7.77 -7.30 20.64
C LEU A 210 6.92 -7.57 21.89
N LEU A 211 5.93 -6.71 22.15
CA LEU A 211 4.96 -6.93 23.22
C LEU A 211 4.10 -8.16 22.93
N GLU A 212 3.68 -8.37 21.69
CA GLU A 212 2.95 -9.58 21.28
C GLU A 212 3.79 -10.87 21.35
N SER A 213 5.11 -10.81 21.10
CA SER A 213 5.97 -11.99 21.26
C SER A 213 6.18 -12.35 22.73
N ARG A 214 6.46 -11.36 23.59
CA ARG A 214 6.60 -11.56 25.04
C ARG A 214 5.32 -12.03 25.70
N PHE A 215 4.18 -11.61 25.17
CA PHE A 215 2.87 -12.07 25.60
C PHE A 215 2.66 -13.59 25.44
N LYS A 216 3.43 -14.27 24.57
CA LYS A 216 3.35 -15.73 24.45
C LYS A 216 4.06 -16.48 25.57
N GLU A 217 4.97 -15.82 26.30
CA GLU A 217 5.90 -16.45 27.23
C GLU A 217 5.64 -16.08 28.70
N ALA A 218 4.84 -15.05 28.98
CA ALA A 218 4.83 -14.37 30.28
C ALA A 218 3.44 -14.08 30.86
N VAL A 219 2.41 -14.86 30.52
CA VAL A 219 1.05 -14.66 31.05
C VAL A 219 0.69 -15.80 32.00
N ASP A 220 0.96 -15.60 33.29
CA ASP A 220 0.61 -16.55 34.35
C ASP A 220 -0.61 -16.09 35.16
N SER A 221 -0.92 -14.79 35.14
CA SER A 221 -2.05 -14.20 35.87
C SER A 221 -2.93 -13.29 35.00
N ARG A 222 -4.18 -13.07 35.45
CA ARG A 222 -5.10 -12.11 34.83
C ARG A 222 -4.59 -10.66 34.92
N GLU A 223 -3.90 -10.31 36.00
CA GLU A 223 -3.33 -8.97 36.18
C GLU A 223 -2.21 -8.72 35.16
N ASP A 224 -1.35 -9.71 34.92
CA ASP A 224 -0.30 -9.63 33.90
C ASP A 224 -0.88 -9.54 32.48
N PHE A 225 -1.96 -10.25 32.22
CA PHE A 225 -2.71 -10.15 30.96
C PHE A 225 -3.25 -8.73 30.74
N GLU A 226 -3.90 -8.15 31.75
CA GLU A 226 -4.44 -6.79 31.67
C GLU A 226 -3.34 -5.73 31.49
N ASP A 227 -2.21 -5.86 32.19
CA ASP A 227 -1.11 -4.90 32.06
C ASP A 227 -0.45 -4.97 30.67
N HIS A 228 -0.27 -6.19 30.12
CA HIS A 228 0.20 -6.36 28.74
C HIS A 228 -0.76 -5.73 27.72
N LEU A 229 -2.08 -5.93 27.89
CA LEU A 229 -3.08 -5.30 27.03
C LEU A 229 -3.05 -3.78 27.13
N ARG A 230 -2.89 -3.20 28.33
CA ARG A 230 -2.74 -1.75 28.53
C ARG A 230 -1.50 -1.20 27.83
N LYS A 231 -0.36 -1.89 27.95
CA LYS A 231 0.90 -1.51 27.27
C LYS A 231 0.76 -1.58 25.75
N SER A 232 0.16 -2.65 25.22
CA SER A 232 -0.13 -2.81 23.79
C SER A 232 -1.09 -1.72 23.28
N GLN A 233 -2.16 -1.43 24.03
CA GLN A 233 -3.13 -0.39 23.73
C GLN A 233 -2.46 1.00 23.63
N LYS A 234 -1.58 1.36 24.58
CA LYS A 234 -0.85 2.64 24.56
C LYS A 234 0.04 2.77 23.31
N ALA A 235 0.80 1.73 22.98
CA ALA A 235 1.65 1.74 21.77
C ALA A 235 0.81 1.90 20.48
N GLY A 236 -0.34 1.21 20.46
CA GLY A 236 -1.32 1.28 19.39
C GLY A 236 -1.96 2.65 19.19
N ILE A 237 -2.36 3.31 20.29
CA ILE A 237 -2.92 4.68 20.25
C ILE A 237 -1.90 5.67 19.68
N VAL A 238 -0.64 5.59 20.13
CA VAL A 238 0.43 6.46 19.63
C VAL A 238 0.67 6.22 18.14
N LYS A 239 0.64 4.97 17.68
CA LYS A 239 0.73 4.63 16.25
C LYS A 239 -0.43 5.22 15.45
N GLY A 240 -1.66 5.17 15.97
CA GLY A 240 -2.83 5.80 15.38
C GLY A 240 -2.68 7.33 15.22
N PHE A 241 -2.21 8.00 16.27
CA PHE A 241 -1.88 9.42 16.25
C PHE A 241 -0.81 9.77 15.21
N LEU A 242 0.29 9.01 15.17
CA LEU A 242 1.36 9.23 14.20
C LEU A 242 0.88 9.06 12.76
N ASN A 243 0.03 8.06 12.48
CA ASN A 243 -0.56 7.86 11.16
C ASN A 243 -1.49 9.02 10.76
N GLY A 244 -2.41 9.43 11.65
CA GLY A 244 -3.31 10.55 11.36
C GLY A 244 -2.58 11.88 11.18
N THR A 245 -1.56 12.14 12.00
CA THR A 245 -0.69 13.33 11.88
C THR A 245 0.07 13.30 10.55
N LEU A 246 0.62 12.15 10.15
CA LEU A 246 1.29 12.00 8.87
C LEU A 246 0.32 12.32 7.71
N THR A 247 -0.88 11.74 7.70
CA THR A 247 -1.89 12.01 6.66
C THR A 247 -2.32 13.48 6.62
N GLY A 248 -2.57 14.11 7.77
CA GLY A 248 -2.90 15.54 7.85
C GLY A 248 -1.74 16.44 7.41
N SER A 249 -0.51 16.11 7.79
CA SER A 249 0.70 16.87 7.45
C SER A 249 1.03 16.86 5.95
N LEU A 250 0.80 15.73 5.27
CA LEU A 250 0.99 15.64 3.82
C LEU A 250 0.09 16.64 3.07
N GLN A 251 -1.17 16.76 3.48
CA GLN A 251 -2.09 17.73 2.89
C GLN A 251 -1.71 19.16 3.30
N PHE A 252 -1.35 19.40 4.56
CA PHE A 252 -0.85 20.70 5.03
C PHE A 252 0.32 21.21 4.19
N PHE A 253 1.30 20.37 3.87
CA PHE A 253 2.46 20.80 3.09
C PHE A 253 2.10 21.25 1.67
N ILE A 254 1.10 20.62 1.05
CA ILE A 254 0.60 21.07 -0.26
C ILE A 254 -0.01 22.48 -0.14
N PHE A 255 -0.84 22.72 0.87
CA PHE A 255 -1.42 24.06 1.13
C PHE A 255 -0.35 25.10 1.48
N PHE A 256 0.61 24.74 2.32
CA PHE A 256 1.66 25.64 2.75
C PHE A 256 2.60 26.01 1.58
N GLY A 257 2.94 25.04 0.73
CA GLY A 257 3.69 25.33 -0.49
C GLY A 257 2.92 26.24 -1.46
N MET A 258 1.61 26.06 -1.59
CA MET A 258 0.74 27.00 -2.32
C MET A 258 0.72 28.39 -1.68
N ALA A 259 0.79 28.48 -0.35
CA ALA A 259 0.89 29.77 0.35
C ALA A 259 2.20 30.50 0.01
N ILE A 260 3.34 29.79 0.04
CA ILE A 260 4.64 30.36 -0.33
C ILE A 260 4.62 30.79 -1.80
N SER A 261 4.03 29.98 -2.68
CA SER A 261 3.90 30.33 -4.10
C SER A 261 2.99 31.52 -4.33
N ALA A 262 1.87 31.64 -3.60
CA ALA A 262 1.02 32.82 -3.68
C ALA A 262 1.73 34.09 -3.17
N PHE A 263 2.50 33.98 -2.08
CA PHE A 263 3.24 35.12 -1.52
C PHE A 263 4.43 35.53 -2.39
N TYR A 264 5.40 34.62 -2.56
CA TYR A 264 6.64 34.89 -3.28
C TYR A 264 6.43 34.95 -4.80
N GLY A 265 5.54 34.12 -5.34
CA GLY A 265 5.18 34.16 -6.74
C GLY A 265 4.55 35.49 -7.15
N ASN A 266 3.63 36.04 -6.35
CA ASN A 266 3.04 37.35 -6.65
C ASN A 266 4.05 38.48 -6.58
N TRP A 267 4.96 38.41 -5.61
CA TRP A 267 6.08 39.35 -5.53
C TRP A 267 6.99 39.30 -6.77
N LEU A 268 7.23 38.12 -7.33
CA LEU A 268 8.01 37.95 -8.57
C LEU A 268 7.26 38.47 -9.81
N ILE A 269 5.94 38.30 -9.87
CA ILE A 269 5.09 38.81 -10.95
C ILE A 269 5.09 40.35 -10.95
N ASP A 270 4.95 40.96 -9.77
CA ASP A 270 4.94 42.42 -9.60
C ASP A 270 6.25 43.06 -10.12
N ARG A 271 7.39 42.44 -9.80
CA ARG A 271 8.71 42.86 -10.30
C ARG A 271 9.00 42.49 -11.77
N LYS A 272 8.01 42.03 -12.53
CA LYS A 272 8.11 41.57 -13.94
C LYS A 272 9.14 40.46 -14.18
N SER A 273 9.58 39.78 -13.12
CA SER A 273 10.54 38.68 -13.23
C SER A 273 9.89 37.36 -13.63
N LEU A 274 8.57 37.25 -13.47
CA LEU A 274 7.76 36.12 -13.90
C LEU A 274 6.74 36.56 -14.96
N LYS A 275 6.80 35.96 -16.15
CA LYS A 275 5.92 36.31 -17.28
C LYS A 275 4.55 35.62 -17.20
N TRP A 276 4.50 34.39 -16.68
CA TRP A 276 3.32 33.54 -16.74
C TRP A 276 2.93 33.00 -15.34
N PRO A 277 1.73 33.33 -14.80
CA PRO A 277 1.26 32.88 -13.49
C PRO A 277 0.98 31.39 -13.42
N GLY A 278 0.69 30.72 -14.54
CA GLY A 278 0.51 29.27 -14.59
C GLY A 278 1.75 28.51 -14.14
N TYR A 279 2.95 29.09 -14.25
CA TYR A 279 4.18 28.48 -13.74
C TYR A 279 4.19 28.34 -12.21
N LEU A 280 3.47 29.22 -11.48
CA LEU A 280 3.29 29.09 -10.03
C LEU A 280 2.56 27.79 -9.68
N PHE A 281 1.56 27.42 -10.47
CA PHE A 281 0.83 26.15 -10.32
C PHE A 281 1.74 24.97 -10.61
N VAL A 282 2.47 25.00 -11.73
CA VAL A 282 3.34 23.89 -12.15
C VAL A 282 4.39 23.62 -11.09
N VAL A 283 5.15 24.63 -10.68
CA VAL A 283 6.25 24.49 -9.73
C VAL A 283 5.80 23.90 -8.39
N CYS A 284 4.61 24.28 -7.90
CA CYS A 284 4.06 23.72 -6.65
C CYS A 284 3.61 22.28 -6.80
N ASN A 285 2.87 21.97 -7.87
CA ASN A 285 2.29 20.65 -8.09
C ASN A 285 3.30 19.64 -8.64
N THR A 286 4.52 20.06 -9.00
CA THR A 286 5.62 19.17 -9.36
C THR A 286 6.57 18.92 -8.19
N ILE A 287 7.06 19.98 -7.53
CA ILE A 287 8.12 19.85 -6.50
C ILE A 287 7.60 19.12 -5.25
N ILE A 288 6.49 19.55 -4.66
CA ILE A 288 6.03 18.99 -3.37
C ILE A 288 5.70 17.50 -3.50
N PRO A 289 4.92 17.05 -4.52
CA PRO A 289 4.67 15.63 -4.71
C PRO A 289 5.94 14.83 -5.03
N ALA A 290 6.92 15.43 -5.73
CA ALA A 290 8.20 14.78 -6.00
C ALA A 290 8.99 14.48 -4.71
N PHE A 291 9.06 15.44 -3.78
CA PHE A 291 9.70 15.22 -2.48
C PHE A 291 8.95 14.21 -1.60
N ILE A 292 7.61 14.22 -1.62
CA ILE A 292 6.80 13.21 -0.92
C ILE A 292 7.08 11.80 -1.47
N ARG A 293 7.16 11.65 -2.80
CA ARG A 293 7.51 10.37 -3.42
C ARG A 293 8.95 9.95 -3.10
N LEU A 294 9.90 10.89 -3.09
CA LEU A 294 11.27 10.62 -2.68
C LEU A 294 11.33 10.07 -1.24
N ALA A 295 10.54 10.64 -0.32
CA ALA A 295 10.49 10.19 1.07
C ALA A 295 9.91 8.77 1.25
N GLN A 296 9.23 8.22 0.23
CA GLN A 296 8.73 6.85 0.24
C GLN A 296 9.79 5.84 -0.24
N LEU A 297 10.86 6.26 -0.91
CA LEU A 297 11.92 5.37 -1.42
C LEU A 297 12.50 4.41 -0.36
N PRO A 298 12.77 4.82 0.90
CA PRO A 298 13.34 3.90 1.88
C PRO A 298 12.48 2.67 2.15
N SER A 299 11.14 2.78 2.09
CA SER A 299 10.26 1.60 2.22
C SER A 299 10.46 0.60 1.08
N GLN A 300 10.65 1.08 -0.15
CA GLN A 300 10.90 0.25 -1.33
C GLN A 300 12.32 -0.37 -1.31
N ILE A 301 13.28 0.35 -0.74
CA ILE A 301 14.64 -0.19 -0.53
C ILE A 301 14.62 -1.27 0.55
N THR A 302 13.80 -1.11 1.61
CA THR A 302 13.70 -2.14 2.65
C THR A 302 13.12 -3.45 2.13
N THR A 303 12.11 -3.43 1.26
CA THR A 303 11.58 -4.63 0.60
C THR A 303 12.59 -5.28 -0.34
N LEU A 304 13.44 -4.48 -1.00
CA LEU A 304 14.56 -5.02 -1.78
C LEU A 304 15.63 -5.66 -0.88
N SER A 305 15.91 -5.07 0.28
CA SER A 305 16.89 -5.60 1.24
C SER A 305 16.44 -6.87 1.95
N SER A 306 15.13 -7.04 2.17
CA SER A 306 14.59 -8.28 2.74
C SER A 306 14.60 -9.42 1.72
N ALA A 307 14.32 -9.12 0.44
CA ALA A 307 14.45 -10.08 -0.65
C ALA A 307 15.88 -10.64 -0.82
N SER A 308 16.93 -9.91 -0.42
CA SER A 308 18.30 -10.43 -0.52
C SER A 308 18.56 -11.60 0.44
N ARG A 309 17.74 -11.81 1.47
CA ARG A 309 17.86 -12.96 2.39
C ARG A 309 17.73 -14.32 1.69
N VAL A 310 16.99 -14.39 0.59
CA VAL A 310 16.86 -15.60 -0.24
C VAL A 310 18.23 -16.08 -0.72
N GLY A 311 19.11 -15.16 -1.10
CA GLY A 311 20.48 -15.48 -1.52
C GLY A 311 21.27 -16.18 -0.42
N ARG A 312 21.07 -15.78 0.84
CA ARG A 312 21.70 -16.40 2.01
C ARG A 312 21.21 -17.82 2.25
N ILE A 313 19.90 -18.06 2.21
CA ILE A 313 19.34 -19.41 2.39
C ILE A 313 19.84 -20.32 1.28
N MET A 314 19.85 -19.84 0.03
CA MET A 314 20.37 -20.61 -1.10
C MET A 314 21.87 -20.93 -0.96
N LYS A 315 22.66 -20.02 -0.39
CA LYS A 315 24.08 -20.22 -0.11
C LYS A 315 24.28 -21.23 1.03
N LEU A 316 23.51 -21.16 2.12
CA LEU A 316 23.55 -22.15 3.20
C LEU A 316 23.18 -23.55 2.71
N VAL A 317 22.18 -23.65 1.82
CA VAL A 317 21.81 -24.90 1.14
C VAL A 317 22.93 -25.39 0.21
N GLU A 318 23.77 -24.51 -0.38
CA GLU A 318 24.97 -24.93 -1.12
C GLU A 318 26.12 -25.35 -0.21
N GLU A 319 26.42 -24.59 0.85
CA GLU A 319 27.55 -24.87 1.76
C GLU A 319 27.32 -26.13 2.61
N GLY A 320 26.05 -26.46 2.91
CA GLY A 320 25.67 -27.73 3.54
C GLY A 320 25.94 -28.98 2.67
N ILE A 321 26.38 -28.83 1.42
CA ILE A 321 26.76 -29.93 0.53
C ILE A 321 28.19 -30.42 0.83
N GLU A 322 29.07 -29.57 1.37
CA GLU A 322 30.51 -29.86 1.49
C GLU A 322 30.92 -30.54 2.81
N LYS A 323 30.01 -30.66 3.79
CA LYS A 323 30.30 -31.22 5.12
C LYS A 323 29.33 -32.35 5.43
N GLY A 324 29.72 -33.61 5.16
CA GLY A 324 28.98 -34.79 5.60
C GLY A 324 29.92 -35.81 6.26
N ALA A 325 29.61 -36.18 7.50
CA ALA A 325 30.23 -37.26 8.28
C ALA A 325 29.12 -38.07 9.01
N MET A 326 29.32 -39.40 8.99
CA MET A 326 28.42 -40.52 9.31
C MET A 326 27.36 -40.32 10.41
N LEU A 327 26.11 -40.69 10.09
CA LEU A 327 25.05 -41.13 11.02
C LEU A 327 24.06 -42.11 10.35
N GLU A 328 23.37 -42.93 11.14
CA GLU A 328 22.50 -44.06 10.74
C GLU A 328 21.44 -43.70 9.68
N MET A 329 21.33 -44.54 8.63
CA MET A 329 20.62 -44.20 7.39
C MET A 329 19.08 -44.21 7.47
N LEU A 330 18.45 -44.99 8.36
CA LEU A 330 16.99 -45.19 8.35
C LEU A 330 16.19 -43.99 8.90
N ASP A 331 16.68 -43.27 9.91
CA ASP A 331 15.97 -42.12 10.53
C ASP A 331 16.07 -40.83 9.68
N LEU A 332 16.97 -40.81 8.70
CA LEU A 332 17.23 -39.63 7.88
C LEU A 332 16.39 -39.60 6.59
N GLU A 333 16.01 -40.76 6.05
CA GLU A 333 15.13 -40.84 4.86
C GLU A 333 13.75 -40.25 5.15
N ASP A 334 13.19 -40.56 6.32
CA ASP A 334 11.91 -40.01 6.80
C ASP A 334 11.99 -38.49 7.02
N LYS A 335 13.11 -37.99 7.57
CA LYS A 335 13.36 -36.55 7.75
C LYS A 335 13.43 -35.80 6.42
N ARG A 336 14.08 -36.37 5.39
CA ARG A 336 14.10 -35.78 4.05
C ARG A 336 12.70 -35.75 3.44
N LYS A 337 11.95 -36.86 3.51
CA LYS A 337 10.56 -36.91 3.02
C LYS A 337 9.71 -35.84 3.72
N ALA A 338 9.82 -35.72 5.04
CA ALA A 338 9.12 -34.71 5.83
C ALA A 338 9.49 -33.28 5.40
N PHE A 339 10.77 -33.00 5.18
CA PHE A 339 11.24 -31.70 4.69
C PHE A 339 10.64 -31.35 3.32
N LEU A 340 10.67 -32.28 2.36
CA LEU A 340 10.11 -32.07 1.02
C LEU A 340 8.60 -31.86 1.06
N MET A 341 7.89 -32.60 1.92
CA MET A 341 6.47 -32.40 2.15
C MET A 341 6.18 -31.03 2.77
N ASN A 342 6.95 -30.60 3.76
CA ASN A 342 6.79 -29.30 4.39
C ASN A 342 7.11 -28.16 3.41
N TYR A 343 8.07 -28.35 2.49
CA TYR A 343 8.41 -27.39 1.45
C TYR A 343 7.22 -27.24 0.50
N ILE A 344 6.67 -28.34 0.00
CA ILE A 344 5.53 -28.28 -0.92
C ILE A 344 4.27 -27.76 -0.21
N LYS A 345 4.04 -28.14 1.07
CA LYS A 345 2.94 -27.62 1.89
C LYS A 345 3.03 -26.11 2.05
N ALA A 346 4.22 -25.58 2.31
CA ALA A 346 4.41 -24.15 2.38
C ALA A 346 4.11 -23.52 1.00
N GLU A 347 4.56 -24.11 -0.11
CA GLU A 347 4.54 -23.47 -1.44
C GLU A 347 3.12 -23.38 -1.98
N VAL A 348 2.36 -24.47 -1.79
CA VAL A 348 0.92 -24.56 -2.03
C VAL A 348 0.17 -23.58 -1.12
N GLY A 349 0.71 -23.31 0.06
CA GLY A 349 0.07 -22.59 1.15
C GLY A 349 -1.05 -23.42 1.78
N SER A 350 -1.41 -23.09 3.02
CA SER A 350 -2.59 -23.70 3.62
C SER A 350 -3.80 -23.45 2.71
N PRO A 351 -4.66 -24.46 2.44
CA PRO A 351 -5.99 -24.20 1.91
C PRO A 351 -6.61 -23.16 2.83
N LYS A 352 -6.71 -21.91 2.38
CA LYS A 352 -7.65 -20.99 3.01
C LYS A 352 -8.99 -21.64 2.73
N GLU A 353 -9.50 -22.32 3.76
CA GLU A 353 -10.68 -23.13 3.70
C GLU A 353 -11.78 -22.39 2.94
N ARG A 354 -12.44 -23.14 2.06
CA ARG A 354 -13.71 -22.72 1.49
C ARG A 354 -14.70 -22.70 2.65
N LEU A 355 -14.74 -21.63 3.43
CA LEU A 355 -15.84 -21.44 4.35
C LEU A 355 -17.05 -20.98 3.53
N HIS A 356 -18.09 -21.81 3.58
CA HIS A 356 -19.41 -21.48 3.07
C HIS A 356 -19.85 -20.11 3.61
N HIS A 357 -20.56 -19.36 2.77
CA HIS A 357 -21.21 -18.11 3.15
C HIS A 357 -22.30 -18.38 4.21
N HIS A 358 -21.92 -18.57 5.46
CA HIS A 358 -22.83 -18.40 6.58
C HIS A 358 -22.69 -16.97 7.08
N LYS A 359 -23.79 -16.20 7.05
CA LYS A 359 -23.89 -14.94 7.77
C LYS A 359 -23.78 -15.27 9.26
N SER A 360 -22.57 -15.32 9.80
CA SER A 360 -22.39 -15.55 11.23
C SER A 360 -22.85 -14.30 12.00
N PRO A 361 -23.56 -14.47 13.13
CA PRO A 361 -23.87 -13.39 14.07
C PRO A 361 -22.61 -12.71 14.66
N ALA A 362 -21.41 -13.25 14.46
CA ALA A 362 -20.14 -12.75 15.01
C ALA A 362 -19.82 -11.29 14.69
N PHE A 363 -20.04 -10.86 13.45
CA PHE A 363 -19.74 -9.48 13.08
C PHE A 363 -20.68 -8.49 13.79
N HIS A 364 -21.87 -8.94 14.18
CA HIS A 364 -22.78 -8.11 14.97
C HIS A 364 -22.23 -7.85 16.38
N ARG A 365 -21.59 -8.84 17.02
CA ARG A 365 -20.92 -8.70 18.32
C ARG A 365 -19.78 -7.70 18.23
N VAL A 366 -18.86 -7.89 17.28
CA VAL A 366 -17.73 -6.97 17.01
C VAL A 366 -18.21 -5.55 16.75
N ARG A 367 -19.26 -5.39 15.93
CA ARG A 367 -19.89 -4.09 15.66
C ARG A 367 -20.49 -3.48 16.93
N ARG A 368 -21.22 -4.24 17.75
CA ARG A 368 -21.83 -3.75 18.99
C ARG A 368 -20.76 -3.26 19.98
N THR A 369 -19.68 -4.01 20.15
CA THR A 369 -18.55 -3.64 21.01
C THR A 369 -17.84 -2.39 20.49
N ALA A 370 -17.65 -2.28 19.17
CA ALA A 370 -17.07 -1.10 18.54
C ALA A 370 -17.94 0.15 18.74
N PHE A 371 -19.24 0.04 18.49
CA PHE A 371 -20.18 1.18 18.57
C PHE A 371 -20.63 1.54 20.00
N SER A 372 -20.09 0.88 21.04
CA SER A 372 -20.29 1.30 22.43
C SER A 372 -19.86 2.76 22.67
N LEU A 373 -18.93 3.29 21.88
CA LEU A 373 -18.41 4.67 21.95
C LEU A 373 -18.78 5.48 20.70
N TRP A 374 -20.06 5.43 20.29
CA TRP A 374 -20.53 6.07 19.05
C TRP A 374 -20.20 7.57 18.97
N TYR A 375 -20.18 8.29 20.09
CA TYR A 375 -19.87 9.72 20.14
C TYR A 375 -18.45 10.05 19.67
N LEU A 376 -17.47 9.19 19.95
CA LEU A 376 -16.10 9.35 19.46
C LEU A 376 -16.06 9.12 17.94
N TYR A 377 -16.79 8.13 17.41
CA TYR A 377 -16.88 7.96 15.95
C TYR A 377 -17.55 9.14 15.26
N PHE A 378 -18.56 9.74 15.90
CA PHE A 378 -19.18 10.96 15.40
C PHE A 378 -18.18 12.14 15.37
N ALA A 379 -17.41 12.33 16.44
CA ALA A 379 -16.34 13.33 16.47
C ALA A 379 -15.28 13.06 15.39
N GLY A 380 -14.86 11.80 15.22
CA GLY A 380 -13.93 11.39 14.17
C GLY A 380 -14.47 11.67 12.76
N PHE A 381 -15.76 11.42 12.53
CA PHE A 381 -16.45 11.72 11.28
C PHE A 381 -16.46 13.23 10.95
N LEU A 382 -16.68 14.10 11.95
CA LEU A 382 -16.59 15.56 11.76
C LEU A 382 -15.17 15.99 11.33
N PHE A 383 -14.13 15.45 11.96
CA PHE A 383 -12.74 15.72 11.55
C PHE A 383 -12.43 15.18 10.15
N CYS A 384 -12.95 13.99 9.79
CA CYS A 384 -12.87 13.48 8.41
C CYS A 384 -13.52 14.44 7.42
N GLY A 385 -14.66 15.06 7.78
CA GLY A 385 -15.33 16.07 6.96
C GLY A 385 -14.44 17.27 6.68
N MET A 386 -13.77 17.81 7.70
CA MET A 386 -12.84 18.93 7.52
C MET A 386 -11.68 18.59 6.58
N VAL A 387 -11.10 17.39 6.71
CA VAL A 387 -10.05 16.91 5.82
C VAL A 387 -10.60 16.68 4.40
N GLY A 388 -11.81 16.14 4.24
CA GLY A 388 -12.46 15.89 2.96
C GLY A 388 -12.77 17.16 2.17
N VAL A 389 -13.16 18.24 2.85
CA VAL A 389 -13.42 19.58 2.26
C VAL A 389 -12.14 20.19 1.68
N SER A 390 -10.95 19.78 2.16
CA SER A 390 -9.69 20.37 1.75
C SER A 390 -9.45 20.32 0.23
N ALA A 391 -9.79 19.22 -0.43
CA ALA A 391 -9.59 19.05 -1.86
C ALA A 391 -10.36 20.11 -2.68
N ALA A 392 -11.60 20.39 -2.27
CA ALA A 392 -12.42 21.43 -2.88
C ALA A 392 -11.93 22.84 -2.53
N ALA A 393 -11.42 23.02 -1.30
CA ALA A 393 -10.87 24.30 -0.86
C ALA A 393 -9.63 24.70 -1.68
N VAL A 394 -8.67 23.79 -1.93
CA VAL A 394 -7.45 24.08 -2.72
C VAL A 394 -7.81 24.69 -4.07
N THR A 395 -8.65 24.01 -4.85
CA THR A 395 -8.93 24.44 -6.22
C THR A 395 -9.77 25.72 -6.24
N LYS A 396 -10.70 25.88 -5.30
CA LYS A 396 -11.45 27.14 -5.16
C LYS A 396 -10.50 28.31 -4.87
N MET A 397 -9.54 28.12 -3.97
CA MET A 397 -8.56 29.14 -3.59
C MET A 397 -7.60 29.45 -4.75
N ASN A 398 -7.08 28.41 -5.42
CA ASN A 398 -6.22 28.55 -6.60
C ASN A 398 -6.94 29.32 -7.71
N GLY A 399 -8.17 28.91 -8.04
CA GLY A 399 -8.94 29.59 -9.08
C GLY A 399 -9.26 31.03 -8.73
N ASN A 400 -9.53 31.35 -7.45
CA ASN A 400 -9.73 32.73 -7.03
C ASN A 400 -8.45 33.56 -7.17
N MET A 401 -7.29 32.98 -6.85
CA MET A 401 -5.99 33.63 -7.06
C MET A 401 -5.74 33.89 -8.55
N PHE A 402 -6.00 32.92 -9.42
CA PHE A 402 -5.80 33.09 -10.86
C PHE A 402 -6.74 34.10 -11.52
N GLU A 403 -7.97 34.22 -11.02
CA GLU A 403 -8.93 35.22 -11.47
C GLU A 403 -8.44 36.66 -11.22
N PHE A 404 -7.61 36.89 -10.20
CA PHE A 404 -7.00 38.19 -9.97
C PHE A 404 -6.01 38.59 -11.07
N TYR A 405 -5.30 37.66 -11.70
CA TYR A 405 -4.35 37.99 -12.78
C TYR A 405 -5.03 38.38 -14.09
N ASN A 406 -6.34 38.19 -14.21
CA ASN A 406 -7.12 38.67 -15.34
C ASN A 406 -7.43 40.18 -15.25
N LYS A 407 -7.19 40.82 -14.10
CA LYS A 407 -7.37 42.27 -13.94
C LYS A 407 -6.14 43.03 -14.44
N PRO A 408 -6.29 44.20 -15.08
CA PRO A 408 -5.16 44.95 -15.64
C PRO A 408 -4.20 45.54 -14.58
N ASP A 409 -4.68 45.78 -13.35
CA ASP A 409 -3.94 46.48 -12.29
C ASP A 409 -2.94 45.59 -11.54
N ARG A 410 -1.65 45.70 -11.90
CA ARG A 410 -0.57 44.89 -11.33
C ARG A 410 -0.22 45.24 -9.88
N GLN A 411 -0.38 46.49 -9.46
CA GLN A 411 -0.05 46.94 -8.09
C GLN A 411 -0.91 46.24 -7.01
N ILE A 412 -2.04 45.65 -7.40
CA ILE A 412 -2.96 44.94 -6.51
C ILE A 412 -2.48 43.50 -6.24
N TYR A 413 -1.57 42.96 -7.04
CA TYR A 413 -1.17 41.55 -6.98
C TYR A 413 -0.43 41.17 -5.71
N PHE A 414 0.45 42.04 -5.19
CA PHE A 414 1.23 41.74 -3.99
C PHE A 414 0.34 41.73 -2.72
N PRO A 415 -0.48 42.76 -2.43
CA PRO A 415 -1.43 42.72 -1.31
C PRO A 415 -2.43 41.57 -1.40
N ALA A 416 -2.95 41.28 -2.60
CA ALA A 416 -3.84 40.13 -2.81
C ALA A 416 -3.11 38.80 -2.54
N GLY A 417 -1.85 38.68 -2.97
CA GLY A 417 -1.00 37.51 -2.70
C GLY A 417 -0.83 37.21 -1.22
N ILE A 418 -0.64 38.24 -0.39
CA ILE A 418 -0.56 38.11 1.07
C ILE A 418 -1.89 37.58 1.64
N GLN A 419 -3.02 38.12 1.20
CA GLN A 419 -4.34 37.66 1.65
C GLN A 419 -4.59 36.19 1.26
N HIS A 420 -4.21 35.80 0.04
CA HIS A 420 -4.33 34.42 -0.41
C HIS A 420 -3.41 33.49 0.37
N ALA A 421 -2.16 33.87 0.59
CA ALA A 421 -1.19 33.11 1.38
C ALA A 421 -1.71 32.83 2.80
N TRP A 422 -2.26 33.84 3.48
CA TRP A 422 -2.85 33.66 4.82
C TRP A 422 -4.03 32.69 4.81
N ARG A 423 -4.91 32.77 3.80
CA ARG A 423 -6.00 31.80 3.66
C ARG A 423 -5.48 30.37 3.52
N TYR A 424 -4.41 30.15 2.72
CA TYR A 424 -3.81 28.82 2.57
C TYR A 424 -3.22 28.30 3.88
N VAL A 425 -2.54 29.15 4.65
CA VAL A 425 -1.96 28.78 5.95
C VAL A 425 -3.05 28.40 6.96
N VAL A 426 -4.12 29.20 7.07
CA VAL A 426 -5.22 28.93 8.00
C VAL A 426 -5.93 27.62 7.67
N VAL A 427 -6.27 27.40 6.39
CA VAL A 427 -6.91 26.16 5.94
C VAL A 427 -5.97 24.97 6.14
N GLY A 428 -4.69 25.11 5.76
CA GLY A 428 -3.68 24.08 5.95
C GLY A 428 -3.54 23.66 7.42
N PHE A 429 -3.41 24.63 8.33
CA PHE A 429 -3.26 24.34 9.77
C PHE A 429 -4.49 23.65 10.34
N SER A 430 -5.69 24.07 9.92
CA SER A 430 -6.94 23.40 10.32
C SER A 430 -6.96 21.92 9.88
N ILE A 431 -6.43 21.60 8.70
CA ILE A 431 -6.34 20.22 8.20
C ILE A 431 -5.31 19.40 8.99
N LEU A 432 -4.17 19.99 9.36
CA LEU A 432 -3.16 19.34 10.19
C LEU A 432 -3.73 18.95 11.56
N VAL A 433 -4.44 19.88 12.20
CA VAL A 433 -5.09 19.66 13.49
C VAL A 433 -6.18 18.59 13.36
N SER A 434 -7.06 18.71 12.37
CA SER A 434 -8.13 17.72 12.14
C SER A 434 -7.60 16.33 11.81
N GLY A 435 -6.55 16.20 11.00
CA GLY A 435 -5.91 14.90 10.70
C GLY A 435 -5.27 14.26 11.94
N SER A 436 -4.66 15.08 12.80
CA SER A 436 -4.06 14.61 14.06
C SER A 436 -5.12 14.14 15.05
N LEU A 437 -6.18 14.93 15.24
CA LEU A 437 -7.32 14.59 16.11
C LEU A 437 -8.06 13.35 15.62
N MET A 438 -8.29 13.25 14.30
CA MET A 438 -8.84 12.05 13.66
C MET A 438 -8.00 10.81 13.99
N GLY A 439 -6.67 10.90 13.88
CA GLY A 439 -5.76 9.80 14.22
C GLY A 439 -5.88 9.34 15.67
N ILE A 440 -6.02 10.28 16.61
CA ILE A 440 -6.23 9.97 18.05
C ILE A 440 -7.57 9.26 18.24
N VAL A 441 -8.64 9.79 17.66
CA VAL A 441 -10.00 9.29 17.87
C VAL A 441 -10.17 7.87 17.32
N PHE A 442 -9.81 7.64 16.05
CA PHE A 442 -9.90 6.30 15.45
C PHE A 442 -8.86 5.34 16.02
N GLY A 443 -7.66 5.82 16.37
CA GLY A 443 -6.65 5.03 17.07
C GLY A 443 -7.15 4.54 18.43
N TYR A 444 -7.68 5.44 19.26
CA TYR A 444 -8.21 5.09 20.57
C TYR A 444 -9.40 4.12 20.49
N ASN A 445 -10.35 4.36 19.58
CA ASN A 445 -11.51 3.51 19.42
C ASN A 445 -11.15 2.11 18.95
N SER A 446 -10.28 1.99 17.94
CA SER A 446 -9.87 0.68 17.43
C SER A 446 -9.14 -0.14 18.48
N GLU A 447 -8.18 0.44 19.21
CA GLU A 447 -7.45 -0.27 20.26
C GLU A 447 -8.33 -0.64 21.45
N LYS A 448 -9.26 0.24 21.84
CA LYS A 448 -10.20 -0.04 22.93
C LYS A 448 -11.18 -1.15 22.56
N THR A 449 -11.62 -1.20 21.30
CA THR A 449 -12.47 -2.28 20.79
C THR A 449 -11.73 -3.61 20.81
N VAL A 450 -10.49 -3.62 20.34
CA VAL A 450 -9.63 -4.82 20.36
C VAL A 450 -9.38 -5.28 21.77
N ARG A 451 -9.05 -4.37 22.69
CA ARG A 451 -8.84 -4.70 24.10
C ARG A 451 -10.06 -5.38 24.71
N ARG A 452 -11.26 -4.80 24.54
CA ARG A 452 -12.51 -5.40 25.03
C ARG A 452 -12.76 -6.78 24.42
N LEU A 453 -12.56 -6.94 23.12
CA LEU A 453 -12.69 -8.25 22.48
C LEU A 453 -11.69 -9.28 23.04
N ARG A 454 -10.49 -8.83 23.44
CA ARG A 454 -9.49 -9.71 24.08
C ARG A 454 -9.87 -10.05 25.51
N GLU A 455 -10.41 -9.10 26.27
CA GLU A 455 -10.92 -9.30 27.64
C GLU A 455 -12.15 -10.24 27.64
N ASP A 456 -13.16 -9.97 26.81
CA ASP A 456 -14.37 -10.80 26.69
C ASP A 456 -14.03 -12.26 26.33
N LEU A 457 -13.03 -12.45 25.47
CA LEU A 457 -12.62 -13.78 25.02
C LEU A 457 -11.78 -14.52 26.08
N PHE A 458 -11.03 -13.79 26.90
CA PHE A 458 -10.34 -14.33 28.07
C PHE A 458 -11.34 -14.77 29.14
N ASP A 459 -12.36 -13.95 29.42
CA ASP A 459 -13.41 -14.24 30.39
C ASP A 459 -14.20 -15.52 30.06
N VAL A 460 -14.49 -15.72 28.78
CA VAL A 460 -15.18 -16.91 28.29
C VAL A 460 -14.32 -18.17 28.41
N ALA A 461 -13.01 -18.07 28.16
CA ALA A 461 -12.14 -19.24 28.14
C ALA A 461 -11.59 -19.64 29.53
N GLY A 462 -11.71 -18.77 30.54
CA GLY A 462 -11.31 -19.03 31.92
C GLY A 462 -9.80 -19.27 32.09
N ASN A 463 -9.38 -19.73 33.28
CA ASN A 463 -7.94 -19.94 33.56
C ASN A 463 -7.31 -21.08 32.73
N GLY A 464 -8.10 -22.02 32.21
CA GLY A 464 -7.63 -23.04 31.26
C GLY A 464 -7.18 -22.48 29.90
N PHE A 465 -7.50 -21.21 29.62
CA PHE A 465 -6.99 -20.46 28.47
C PHE A 465 -5.47 -20.24 28.51
N LEU A 466 -4.91 -20.09 29.72
CA LEU A 466 -3.48 -19.81 29.95
C LEU A 466 -2.62 -21.06 29.73
N GLU A 467 -3.17 -22.25 29.93
CA GLU A 467 -2.43 -23.52 29.86
C GLU A 467 -2.14 -24.01 28.43
N LYS A 468 -2.77 -23.43 27.38
CA LYS A 468 -2.56 -23.86 25.99
C LYS A 468 -1.62 -22.90 25.22
N PRO A 469 -0.34 -23.27 25.00
CA PRO A 469 0.62 -22.49 24.23
C PRO A 469 0.21 -22.46 22.75
N GLY A 470 -0.63 -21.49 22.36
CA GLY A 470 -1.11 -21.34 21.00
C GLY A 470 -2.42 -20.58 20.88
N LEU A 471 -3.30 -20.66 21.89
CA LEU A 471 -4.61 -20.01 21.87
C LEU A 471 -4.47 -18.48 21.98
N VAL A 472 -3.52 -18.03 22.80
CA VAL A 472 -3.06 -16.63 22.92
C VAL A 472 -2.55 -16.06 21.59
N ALA A 473 -1.76 -16.84 20.84
CA ALA A 473 -1.26 -16.48 19.51
C ALA A 473 -2.38 -16.46 18.46
N LEU A 474 -3.38 -17.31 18.61
CA LEU A 474 -4.59 -17.34 17.80
C LEU A 474 -5.42 -16.07 18.00
N LEU A 475 -5.50 -15.60 19.25
CA LEU A 475 -6.29 -14.46 19.67
C LEU A 475 -5.72 -13.14 19.12
N THR A 476 -4.40 -12.98 19.17
CA THR A 476 -3.70 -11.86 18.50
C THR A 476 -3.87 -11.92 16.98
N LYS A 477 -3.79 -13.12 16.39
CA LYS A 477 -3.96 -13.32 14.94
C LYS A 477 -5.36 -12.94 14.43
N PHE A 478 -6.42 -13.21 15.18
CA PHE A 478 -7.80 -12.90 14.76
C PHE A 478 -8.30 -11.52 15.19
N THR A 479 -7.75 -10.94 16.26
CA THR A 479 -8.15 -9.57 16.68
C THR A 479 -7.55 -8.48 15.80
N GLY A 480 -6.40 -8.73 15.15
CA GLY A 480 -5.75 -7.78 14.23
C GLY A 480 -6.61 -7.36 13.03
N PRO A 481 -7.22 -8.29 12.26
CA PRO A 481 -8.13 -7.94 11.17
C PRO A 481 -9.36 -7.13 11.63
N CYS A 482 -9.89 -7.40 12.82
CA CYS A 482 -11.01 -6.64 13.39
C CYS A 482 -10.62 -5.19 13.70
N LYS A 483 -9.39 -4.96 14.18
CA LYS A 483 -8.82 -3.61 14.39
C LYS A 483 -8.82 -2.77 13.12
N ALA A 484 -8.41 -3.38 11.99
CA ALA A 484 -8.18 -2.70 10.72
C ALA A 484 -9.46 -2.10 10.08
N VAL A 485 -10.65 -2.55 10.50
CA VAL A 485 -11.92 -2.00 10.02
C VAL A 485 -12.32 -0.73 10.76
N PHE A 486 -11.82 -0.53 11.99
CA PHE A 486 -12.21 0.57 12.87
C PHE A 486 -11.09 1.61 13.10
N ASP A 487 -9.93 1.40 12.49
CA ASP A 487 -8.76 2.27 12.63
C ASP A 487 -8.79 3.47 11.65
N HIS A 488 -7.62 4.04 11.39
CA HIS A 488 -7.40 5.09 10.41
C HIS A 488 -7.99 4.81 9.00
N ARG A 489 -8.15 3.55 8.60
CA ARG A 489 -8.68 3.17 7.28
C ARG A 489 -10.16 3.51 7.14
N LEU A 490 -10.94 3.37 8.22
CA LEU A 490 -12.33 3.84 8.26
C LEU A 490 -12.40 5.37 8.10
N ALA A 491 -11.43 6.07 8.67
CA ALA A 491 -11.32 7.51 8.53
C ALA A 491 -11.08 7.91 7.06
N VAL A 492 -10.11 7.28 6.40
CA VAL A 492 -9.82 7.47 4.97
C VAL A 492 -11.03 7.15 4.09
N PHE A 493 -11.80 6.11 4.43
CA PHE A 493 -13.04 5.79 3.75
C PHE A 493 -14.06 6.96 3.81
N TRP A 494 -14.29 7.52 5.00
CA TRP A 494 -15.18 8.66 5.17
C TRP A 494 -14.67 9.93 4.49
N ILE A 495 -13.36 10.21 4.56
CA ILE A 495 -12.74 11.33 3.84
C ILE A 495 -13.04 11.21 2.34
N GLY A 496 -12.92 10.02 1.75
CA GLY A 496 -13.21 9.81 0.33
C GLY A 496 -14.65 10.15 -0.05
N ILE A 497 -15.63 9.68 0.72
CA ILE A 497 -17.06 9.96 0.48
C ILE A 497 -17.35 11.46 0.63
N LEU A 498 -16.91 12.05 1.75
CA LEU A 498 -17.17 13.45 2.06
C LEU A 498 -16.48 14.38 1.06
N SER A 499 -15.28 14.03 0.59
CA SER A 499 -14.56 14.82 -0.41
C SER A 499 -15.33 14.91 -1.72
N VAL A 500 -15.88 13.81 -2.23
CA VAL A 500 -16.71 13.82 -3.45
C VAL A 500 -17.97 14.65 -3.27
N ILE A 501 -18.70 14.45 -2.17
CA ILE A 501 -19.93 15.20 -1.89
C ILE A 501 -19.63 16.70 -1.83
N CYS A 502 -18.61 17.12 -1.08
CA CYS A 502 -18.19 18.51 -1.00
C CYS A 502 -17.70 19.05 -2.35
N GLY A 503 -16.98 18.24 -3.12
CA GLY A 503 -16.48 18.57 -4.46
C GLY A 503 -17.62 18.91 -5.43
N VAL A 504 -18.68 18.10 -5.44
CA VAL A 504 -19.86 18.34 -6.29
C VAL A 504 -20.66 19.55 -5.77
N LEU A 505 -21.02 19.56 -4.47
CA LEU A 505 -21.84 20.63 -3.89
C LEU A 505 -21.22 22.03 -4.04
N SER A 506 -19.89 22.13 -3.93
CA SER A 506 -19.19 23.41 -4.03
C SER A 506 -19.24 24.07 -5.42
N ASN A 507 -19.60 23.31 -6.46
CA ASN A 507 -19.56 23.75 -7.85
C ASN A 507 -20.94 23.94 -8.50
N ILE A 508 -22.02 23.45 -7.87
CA ILE A 508 -23.41 23.59 -8.33
C ILE A 508 -23.76 25.05 -8.68
N HIS A 509 -23.31 26.01 -7.85
CA HIS A 509 -23.62 27.43 -8.01
C HIS A 509 -22.90 28.11 -9.18
N LYS A 510 -21.86 27.50 -9.75
CA LYS A 510 -21.04 28.14 -10.81
C LYS A 510 -21.59 27.84 -12.20
N ASN A 511 -21.78 26.56 -12.49
CA ASN A 511 -22.44 26.09 -13.69
C ASN A 511 -22.92 24.65 -13.42
N LEU A 512 -24.24 24.49 -13.30
CA LEU A 512 -24.88 23.23 -12.95
C LEU A 512 -24.60 22.15 -14.01
N ILE A 513 -24.74 22.50 -15.29
CA ILE A 513 -24.63 21.58 -16.42
C ILE A 513 -23.22 20.99 -16.49
N TYR A 514 -22.20 21.85 -16.48
CA TYR A 514 -20.81 21.40 -16.54
C TYR A 514 -20.38 20.68 -15.26
N SER A 515 -20.79 21.15 -14.08
CA SER A 515 -20.49 20.46 -12.82
C SER A 515 -21.11 19.06 -12.77
N PHE A 516 -22.31 18.88 -13.32
CA PHE A 516 -22.94 17.56 -13.41
C PHE A 516 -22.21 16.66 -14.40
N LEU A 517 -21.92 17.16 -15.60
CA LEU A 517 -21.24 16.39 -16.65
C LEU A 517 -19.84 15.93 -16.22
N THR A 518 -19.08 16.82 -15.57
CA THR A 518 -17.78 16.49 -14.98
C THR A 518 -17.90 15.45 -13.87
N ALA A 519 -18.88 15.57 -12.96
CA ALA A 519 -19.13 14.58 -11.93
C ALA A 519 -19.48 13.20 -12.52
N VAL A 520 -20.28 13.15 -13.58
CA VAL A 520 -20.59 11.90 -14.32
C VAL A 520 -19.33 11.30 -14.94
N ALA A 521 -18.50 12.10 -15.61
CA ALA A 521 -17.27 11.63 -16.24
C ALA A 521 -16.29 11.00 -15.22
N TYR A 522 -16.10 11.64 -14.05
CA TYR A 522 -15.25 11.10 -13.00
C TYR A 522 -15.87 9.89 -12.26
N SER A 523 -17.20 9.83 -12.18
CA SER A 523 -17.90 8.64 -11.66
C SER A 523 -17.70 7.44 -12.59
N LEU A 524 -17.81 7.65 -13.91
CA LEU A 524 -17.52 6.64 -14.93
C LEU A 524 -16.06 6.17 -14.86
N GLN A 525 -15.10 7.08 -14.68
CA GLN A 525 -13.70 6.71 -14.42
C GLN A 525 -13.58 5.74 -13.24
N THR A 526 -14.23 6.05 -12.11
CA THR A 526 -14.12 5.24 -10.88
C THR A 526 -14.74 3.85 -11.08
N VAL A 527 -15.89 3.79 -11.74
CA VAL A 527 -16.57 2.53 -12.09
C VAL A 527 -15.69 1.70 -13.03
N ALA A 528 -15.11 2.31 -14.06
CA ALA A 528 -14.20 1.64 -14.99
C ALA A 528 -12.98 1.05 -14.26
N GLN A 529 -12.36 1.81 -13.36
CA GLN A 529 -11.26 1.32 -12.52
C GLN A 529 -11.70 0.15 -11.63
N PHE A 530 -12.88 0.21 -11.01
CA PHE A 530 -13.40 -0.87 -10.18
C PHE A 530 -13.56 -2.19 -10.96
N PHE A 531 -14.14 -2.14 -12.16
CA PHE A 531 -14.29 -3.34 -13.00
C PHE A 531 -12.94 -3.94 -13.40
N VAL A 532 -11.97 -3.11 -13.77
CA VAL A 532 -10.62 -3.57 -14.09
C VAL A 532 -9.94 -4.23 -12.88
N PHE A 533 -10.08 -3.65 -11.69
CA PHE A 533 -9.57 -4.23 -10.44
C PHE A 533 -10.20 -5.61 -10.18
N ARG A 534 -11.52 -5.71 -10.28
CA ARG A 534 -12.25 -6.98 -10.10
C ARG A 534 -11.85 -8.03 -11.12
N PHE A 535 -11.73 -7.65 -12.38
CA PHE A 535 -11.28 -8.54 -13.45
C PHE A 535 -9.90 -9.13 -13.17
N ALA A 536 -8.94 -8.28 -12.77
CA ALA A 536 -7.59 -8.71 -12.42
C ALA A 536 -7.58 -9.63 -11.18
N ASP A 537 -8.36 -9.31 -10.15
CA ASP A 537 -8.44 -10.12 -8.93
C ASP A 537 -9.07 -11.51 -9.19
N ILE A 538 -10.08 -11.59 -10.07
CA ILE A 538 -10.70 -12.87 -10.47
C ILE A 538 -9.67 -13.75 -11.19
N HIS A 539 -8.91 -13.18 -12.14
CA HIS A 539 -7.86 -13.91 -12.87
C HIS A 539 -6.76 -14.39 -11.93
N ALA A 540 -6.31 -13.53 -11.00
CA ALA A 540 -5.31 -13.89 -9.99
C ALA A 540 -5.79 -15.05 -9.10
N ASN A 541 -7.04 -14.99 -8.64
CA ASN A 541 -7.63 -16.06 -7.82
C ASN A 541 -7.79 -17.37 -8.59
N HIS A 542 -8.17 -17.32 -9.87
CA HIS A 542 -8.29 -18.50 -10.71
C HIS A 542 -6.92 -19.16 -10.98
N ALA A 543 -5.90 -18.35 -11.30
CA ALA A 543 -4.52 -18.82 -11.47
C ALA A 543 -3.97 -19.45 -10.18
N LYS A 544 -4.22 -18.83 -9.02
CA LYS A 544 -3.83 -19.36 -7.71
C LYS A 544 -4.54 -20.67 -7.38
N LYS A 545 -5.85 -20.79 -7.61
CA LYS A 545 -6.59 -22.04 -7.39
C LYS A 545 -6.10 -23.17 -8.29
N ALA A 546 -5.83 -22.88 -9.55
CA ALA A 546 -5.36 -23.88 -10.51
C ALA A 546 -3.97 -24.43 -10.14
N SER A 547 -3.03 -23.54 -9.78
CA SER A 547 -1.71 -23.95 -9.30
C SER A 547 -1.82 -24.76 -8.00
N MET A 548 -2.61 -24.30 -7.04
CA MET A 548 -2.83 -24.99 -5.77
C MET A 548 -3.32 -26.44 -5.95
N LYS A 549 -4.33 -26.69 -6.81
CA LYS A 549 -4.83 -28.05 -7.08
C LYS A 549 -3.74 -29.02 -7.55
N ARG A 550 -2.83 -28.56 -8.43
CA ARG A 550 -1.71 -29.40 -8.90
C ARG A 550 -0.65 -29.62 -7.83
N GLY A 551 -0.42 -28.63 -6.97
CA GLY A 551 0.51 -28.76 -5.86
C GLY A 551 0.00 -29.72 -4.79
N ILE A 552 -1.31 -29.72 -4.50
CA ILE A 552 -1.93 -30.72 -3.62
C ILE A 552 -1.76 -32.13 -4.20
N LYS A 553 -2.00 -32.33 -5.50
CA LYS A 553 -1.79 -33.64 -6.14
C LYS A 553 -0.33 -34.11 -6.07
N LEU A 554 0.63 -33.19 -6.17
CA LEU A 554 2.05 -33.51 -5.98
C LEU A 554 2.35 -33.89 -4.52
N LEU A 555 1.73 -33.19 -3.57
CA LEU A 555 1.86 -33.47 -2.15
C LEU A 555 1.27 -34.85 -1.80
N GLU A 556 0.07 -35.17 -2.28
CA GLU A 556 -0.57 -36.49 -2.11
C GLU A 556 0.29 -37.62 -2.69
N LYS A 557 0.88 -37.40 -3.87
CA LYS A 557 1.82 -38.37 -4.48
C LYS A 557 3.02 -38.62 -3.56
N LEU A 558 3.62 -37.58 -3.00
CA LEU A 558 4.75 -37.71 -2.07
C LEU A 558 4.36 -38.33 -0.73
N GLU A 559 3.17 -38.03 -0.22
CA GLU A 559 2.65 -38.60 1.02
C GLU A 559 2.50 -40.11 0.90
N SER A 560 1.98 -40.57 -0.24
CA SER A 560 1.72 -41.98 -0.54
C SER A 560 2.96 -42.86 -0.76
N MET A 561 4.14 -42.26 -1.03
CA MET A 561 5.38 -43.02 -1.28
C MET A 561 6.12 -43.35 0.03
N PRO A 562 6.62 -44.57 0.27
CA PRO A 562 7.52 -44.85 1.38
C PRO A 562 8.85 -44.07 1.22
N ALA A 563 9.53 -43.76 2.32
CA ALA A 563 10.72 -42.90 2.29
C ALA A 563 11.87 -43.47 1.44
N SER A 564 12.04 -44.79 1.46
CA SER A 564 13.02 -45.49 0.61
C SER A 564 12.74 -45.34 -0.90
N GLU A 565 11.47 -45.23 -1.29
CA GLU A 565 11.08 -45.01 -2.69
C GLU A 565 11.30 -43.55 -3.12
N VAL A 566 11.16 -42.59 -2.20
CA VAL A 566 11.45 -41.17 -2.44
C VAL A 566 12.91 -40.99 -2.85
N ASP A 567 13.82 -41.71 -2.20
CA ASP A 567 15.25 -41.68 -2.49
C ASP A 567 15.61 -42.41 -3.79
N ALA A 568 14.96 -43.55 -4.07
CA ALA A 568 15.13 -44.24 -5.35
C ALA A 568 14.61 -43.41 -6.56
N ARG A 569 13.59 -42.56 -6.36
CA ARG A 569 12.89 -41.81 -7.42
C ARG A 569 13.16 -40.30 -7.43
N GLN A 570 14.26 -39.83 -6.84
CA GLN A 570 14.63 -38.40 -6.81
C GLN A 570 14.53 -37.71 -8.18
N HIS A 571 14.99 -38.36 -9.26
CA HIS A 571 14.91 -37.76 -10.59
C HIS A 571 13.46 -37.55 -11.07
N GLU A 572 12.55 -38.49 -10.78
CA GLU A 572 11.14 -38.39 -11.14
C GLU A 572 10.45 -37.27 -10.34
N ILE A 573 10.71 -37.20 -9.03
CA ILE A 573 10.16 -36.17 -8.13
C ILE A 573 10.61 -34.77 -8.57
N SER A 574 11.89 -34.61 -8.93
CA SER A 574 12.42 -33.35 -9.47
C SER A 574 11.72 -32.95 -10.78
N LYS A 575 11.45 -33.93 -11.65
CA LYS A 575 10.75 -33.71 -12.92
C LYS A 575 9.29 -33.28 -12.69
N ASP A 576 8.60 -33.91 -11.75
CA ASP A 576 7.21 -33.57 -11.41
C ASP A 576 7.10 -32.21 -10.72
N HIS A 577 8.01 -31.88 -9.81
CA HIS A 577 8.10 -30.54 -9.22
C HIS A 577 8.37 -29.47 -10.29
N ASN A 578 9.27 -29.73 -11.25
CA ASN A 578 9.50 -28.79 -12.35
C ASN A 578 8.30 -28.64 -13.28
N ARG A 579 7.48 -29.69 -13.47
CA ARG A 579 6.18 -29.60 -14.17
C ARG A 579 5.16 -28.77 -13.39
N TYR A 580 5.15 -28.87 -12.06
CA TYR A 580 4.33 -28.02 -11.20
C TYR A 580 4.74 -26.54 -11.33
N LEU A 581 6.03 -26.22 -11.15
CA LEU A 581 6.56 -24.87 -11.29
C LEU A 581 6.37 -24.30 -12.70
N SER A 582 6.48 -25.13 -13.74
CA SER A 582 6.22 -24.70 -15.11
C SER A 582 4.75 -24.34 -15.31
N PHE A 583 3.83 -25.14 -14.80
CA PHE A 583 2.41 -24.85 -14.88
C PHE A 583 2.04 -23.58 -14.11
N GLN A 584 2.57 -23.42 -12.88
CA GLN A 584 2.39 -22.21 -12.09
C GLN A 584 2.88 -20.98 -12.86
N PHE A 585 4.07 -21.05 -13.43
CA PHE A 585 4.62 -19.95 -14.24
C PHE A 585 3.74 -19.57 -15.42
N HIS A 586 3.19 -20.53 -16.18
CA HIS A 586 2.30 -20.21 -17.30
C HIS A 586 0.99 -19.55 -16.82
N LYS A 587 0.41 -20.05 -15.72
CA LYS A 587 -0.80 -19.45 -15.13
C LYS A 587 -0.55 -18.06 -14.56
N GLU A 588 0.56 -17.87 -13.86
CA GLU A 588 0.95 -16.57 -13.33
C GLU A 588 1.29 -15.58 -14.46
N THR A 589 1.98 -16.02 -15.53
CA THR A 589 2.27 -15.19 -16.71
C THR A 589 0.99 -14.71 -17.40
N SER A 590 -0.01 -15.59 -17.55
CA SER A 590 -1.33 -15.19 -18.06
C SER A 590 -2.00 -14.15 -17.15
N ASN A 591 -1.86 -14.28 -15.83
CA ASN A 591 -2.35 -13.30 -14.87
C ASN A 591 -1.57 -11.97 -14.91
N VAL A 592 -0.28 -11.98 -15.29
CA VAL A 592 0.50 -10.74 -15.43
C VAL A 592 -0.14 -9.79 -16.45
N VAL A 593 -0.70 -10.31 -17.55
CA VAL A 593 -1.39 -9.48 -18.56
C VAL A 593 -2.56 -8.71 -17.94
N ALA A 594 -3.42 -9.40 -17.16
CA ALA A 594 -4.54 -8.77 -16.48
C ALA A 594 -4.09 -7.72 -15.44
N GLN A 595 -2.99 -7.99 -14.74
CA GLN A 595 -2.40 -7.05 -13.78
C GLN A 595 -1.74 -5.84 -14.48
N ALA A 596 -1.12 -6.04 -15.65
CA ALA A 596 -0.56 -4.97 -16.45
C ALA A 596 -1.64 -4.02 -16.98
N PHE A 597 -2.79 -4.56 -17.42
CA PHE A 597 -3.95 -3.75 -17.76
C PHE A 597 -4.44 -2.93 -16.56
N ARG A 598 -4.54 -3.54 -15.38
CA ARG A 598 -4.88 -2.82 -14.15
C ARG A 598 -3.91 -1.67 -13.86
N PHE A 599 -2.60 -1.91 -13.95
CA PHE A 599 -1.61 -0.88 -13.72
C PHE A 599 -1.71 0.26 -14.73
N SER A 600 -1.78 -0.06 -16.02
CA SER A 600 -1.91 0.90 -17.12
C SER A 600 -3.17 1.77 -16.99
N PHE A 601 -4.34 1.16 -16.76
CA PHE A 601 -5.60 1.89 -16.60
C PHE A 601 -5.62 2.78 -15.36
N THR A 602 -4.95 2.38 -14.29
CA THR A 602 -4.84 3.19 -13.06
C THR A 602 -4.08 4.50 -13.34
N VAL A 603 -3.08 4.47 -14.21
CA VAL A 603 -2.31 5.66 -14.62
C VAL A 603 -3.05 6.49 -15.67
N ALA A 604 -3.64 5.84 -16.67
CA ALA A 604 -4.13 6.51 -17.87
C ALA A 604 -5.54 7.10 -17.73
N VAL A 605 -6.50 6.34 -17.19
CA VAL A 605 -7.91 6.75 -17.14
C VAL A 605 -8.08 8.11 -16.44
N PRO A 606 -7.45 8.39 -15.28
CA PRO A 606 -7.56 9.70 -14.64
C PRO A 606 -7.11 10.86 -15.53
N GLN A 607 -6.06 10.65 -16.32
CA GLN A 607 -5.47 11.68 -17.18
C GLN A 607 -6.31 11.88 -18.45
N VAL A 608 -6.80 10.79 -19.05
CA VAL A 608 -7.72 10.84 -20.20
C VAL A 608 -9.03 11.52 -19.80
N THR A 609 -9.62 11.14 -18.66
CA THR A 609 -10.84 11.76 -18.14
C THR A 609 -10.62 13.25 -17.87
N GLN A 610 -9.49 13.62 -17.26
CA GLN A 610 -9.15 15.02 -17.05
C GLN A 610 -9.03 15.80 -18.38
N SER A 611 -8.35 15.24 -19.38
CA SER A 611 -8.25 15.85 -20.71
C SER A 611 -9.63 16.00 -21.38
N PHE A 612 -10.46 14.96 -21.33
CA PHE A 612 -11.81 14.96 -21.91
C PHE A 612 -12.70 16.03 -21.26
N VAL A 613 -12.63 16.14 -19.94
CA VAL A 613 -13.38 17.13 -19.18
C VAL A 613 -12.93 18.57 -19.51
N TYR A 614 -11.62 18.81 -19.69
CA TYR A 614 -11.13 20.11 -20.19
C TYR A 614 -11.56 20.40 -21.64
N SER A 615 -11.66 19.39 -22.50
CA SER A 615 -12.19 19.55 -23.86
C SER A 615 -13.65 19.97 -23.87
N ILE A 616 -14.50 19.35 -23.05
CA ILE A 616 -15.89 19.78 -22.92
C ILE A 616 -15.98 21.18 -22.31
N GLY A 617 -15.16 21.46 -21.29
CA GLY A 617 -15.12 22.79 -20.69
C GLY A 617 -14.74 23.87 -21.69
N THR A 618 -13.77 23.57 -22.58
CA THR A 618 -13.34 24.45 -23.66
C THR A 618 -14.44 24.67 -24.70
N PHE A 619 -15.19 23.62 -25.05
CA PHE A 619 -16.36 23.75 -25.91
C PHE A 619 -17.42 24.70 -25.33
N LEU A 620 -17.72 24.59 -24.03
CA LEU A 620 -18.67 25.48 -23.35
C LEU A 620 -18.17 26.92 -23.15
N ILE A 621 -16.86 27.15 -23.25
CA ILE A 621 -16.30 28.51 -23.32
C ILE A 621 -16.64 29.14 -24.68
N PHE A 622 -16.66 28.35 -25.76
CA PHE A 622 -16.96 28.83 -27.11
C PHE A 622 -18.41 29.25 -27.29
N ASP A 623 -19.34 28.52 -26.67
CA ASP A 623 -20.76 28.87 -26.62
C ASP A 623 -21.05 30.03 -25.63
N GLU A 624 -20.01 30.67 -25.09
CA GLU A 624 -20.05 31.74 -24.09
C GLU A 624 -20.84 31.40 -22.80
N HIS A 625 -21.08 30.12 -22.56
CA HIS A 625 -21.84 29.63 -21.39
C HIS A 625 -21.01 29.67 -20.09
N ILE A 626 -19.68 29.61 -20.20
CA ILE A 626 -18.77 29.47 -19.04
C ILE A 626 -17.51 30.32 -19.20
N ARG A 627 -17.06 30.95 -18.10
CA ARG A 627 -15.76 31.63 -18.05
C ARG A 627 -14.60 30.63 -17.96
N PRO A 628 -13.46 30.87 -18.64
CA PRO A 628 -12.32 29.93 -18.64
C PRO A 628 -11.83 29.51 -17.25
N ILE A 629 -11.71 30.46 -16.31
CA ILE A 629 -11.24 30.12 -14.96
C ILE A 629 -12.24 29.26 -14.16
N THR A 630 -13.53 29.38 -14.48
CA THR A 630 -14.58 28.56 -13.85
C THR A 630 -14.45 27.10 -14.27
N VAL A 631 -14.02 26.83 -15.51
CA VAL A 631 -13.70 25.48 -15.97
C VAL A 631 -12.61 24.88 -15.09
N TYR A 632 -11.46 25.52 -14.96
CA TYR A 632 -10.38 25.04 -14.07
C TYR A 632 -10.85 24.80 -12.63
N LYS A 633 -11.64 25.73 -12.07
CA LYS A 633 -12.18 25.59 -10.71
C LYS A 633 -13.00 24.31 -10.55
N ILE A 634 -13.85 23.98 -11.53
CA ILE A 634 -14.72 22.80 -11.49
C ILE A 634 -13.88 21.53 -11.69
N VAL A 635 -13.06 21.49 -12.75
CA VAL A 635 -12.23 20.31 -13.07
C VAL A 635 -11.29 19.98 -11.94
N GLY A 636 -10.52 20.94 -11.44
CA GLY A 636 -9.55 20.70 -10.39
C GLY A 636 -10.19 20.30 -9.05
N THR A 637 -11.40 20.79 -8.75
CA THR A 637 -12.12 20.42 -7.51
C THR A 637 -12.56 18.97 -7.57
N ILE A 638 -13.22 18.57 -8.65
CA ILE A 638 -13.75 17.21 -8.79
C ILE A 638 -12.60 16.22 -8.96
N HIS A 639 -11.57 16.55 -9.74
CA HIS A 639 -10.37 15.72 -9.89
C HIS A 639 -9.68 15.44 -8.54
N ALA A 640 -9.41 16.48 -7.76
CA ALA A 640 -8.77 16.34 -6.45
C ALA A 640 -9.64 15.53 -5.48
N SER A 641 -10.96 15.69 -5.54
CA SER A 641 -11.91 14.94 -4.71
C SER A 641 -11.96 13.45 -5.08
N VAL A 642 -11.94 13.14 -6.38
CA VAL A 642 -11.99 11.76 -6.91
C VAL A 642 -10.68 11.02 -6.67
N ALA A 643 -9.54 11.72 -6.65
CA ALA A 643 -8.26 11.12 -6.30
C ALA A 643 -8.27 10.44 -4.91
N VAL A 644 -9.06 10.96 -3.97
CA VAL A 644 -9.23 10.37 -2.63
C VAL A 644 -10.07 9.09 -2.67
N VAL A 645 -11.00 8.96 -3.63
CA VAL A 645 -11.89 7.79 -3.79
C VAL A 645 -11.11 6.53 -4.14
N ALA A 646 -9.96 6.63 -4.80
CA ALA A 646 -9.11 5.47 -5.07
C ALA A 646 -8.73 4.70 -3.80
N ASN A 647 -8.61 5.39 -2.66
CA ASN A 647 -8.34 4.76 -1.37
C ASN A 647 -9.54 3.95 -0.84
N LEU A 648 -10.78 4.33 -1.20
CA LEU A 648 -12.03 3.66 -0.82
C LEU A 648 -12.08 2.20 -1.33
N ALA A 649 -11.50 1.94 -2.50
CA ALA A 649 -11.55 0.63 -3.15
C ALA A 649 -10.88 -0.49 -2.34
N THR A 650 -9.99 -0.14 -1.41
CA THR A 650 -9.28 -1.09 -0.54
C THR A 650 -10.06 -1.48 0.72
N PHE A 651 -11.10 -0.73 1.09
CA PHE A 651 -11.83 -0.96 2.34
C PHE A 651 -12.70 -2.25 2.33
N PRO A 652 -13.39 -2.62 1.23
CA PRO A 652 -14.24 -3.82 1.23
C PRO A 652 -13.50 -5.14 1.49
N SER A 653 -12.23 -5.26 1.05
CA SER A 653 -11.43 -6.45 1.31
C SER A 653 -11.05 -6.58 2.79
N GLU A 654 -10.85 -5.46 3.48
CA GLU A 654 -10.56 -5.46 4.92
C GLU A 654 -11.80 -5.80 5.75
N VAL A 655 -12.98 -5.29 5.35
CA VAL A 655 -14.25 -5.70 5.95
C VAL A 655 -14.48 -7.21 5.76
N TYR A 656 -14.11 -7.75 4.61
CA TYR A 656 -14.18 -9.20 4.37
C TYR A 656 -13.24 -9.98 5.31
N ASN A 657 -11.96 -9.56 5.43
CA ASN A 657 -11.00 -10.20 6.33
C ASN A 657 -11.43 -10.13 7.81
N SER A 658 -11.99 -9.00 8.24
CA SER A 658 -12.51 -8.84 9.60
C SER A 658 -13.73 -9.72 9.87
N ARG A 659 -14.62 -9.88 8.88
CA ARG A 659 -15.77 -10.80 9.02
C ARG A 659 -15.34 -12.25 9.18
N LEU A 660 -14.34 -12.69 8.40
CA LEU A 660 -13.75 -14.02 8.55
C LEU A 660 -13.08 -14.19 9.91
N ALA A 661 -12.32 -13.19 10.37
CA ALA A 661 -11.69 -13.25 11.68
C ALA A 661 -12.71 -13.28 12.83
N ALA A 662 -13.80 -12.53 12.71
CA ALA A 662 -14.91 -12.56 13.66
C ALA A 662 -15.59 -13.94 13.68
N GLN A 663 -15.79 -14.57 12.52
CA GLN A 663 -16.35 -15.93 12.42
C GLN A 663 -15.50 -16.94 13.20
N HIS A 664 -14.18 -16.93 12.99
CA HIS A 664 -13.29 -17.82 13.72
C HIS A 664 -13.27 -17.56 15.23
N ILE A 665 -13.40 -16.30 15.66
CA ILE A 665 -13.54 -15.99 17.09
C ILE A 665 -14.80 -16.64 17.67
N ASP A 666 -15.93 -16.55 16.98
CA ASP A 666 -17.19 -17.14 17.42
C ASP A 666 -17.21 -18.68 17.35
N GLU A 667 -16.44 -19.30 16.45
CA GLU A 667 -16.25 -20.77 16.39
C GLU A 667 -15.38 -21.29 17.54
N VAL A 668 -14.38 -20.51 17.98
CA VAL A 668 -13.46 -20.89 19.06
C VAL A 668 -14.11 -20.75 20.45
N ILE A 669 -15.01 -19.79 20.62
CA ILE A 669 -15.74 -19.54 21.88
C ILE A 669 -16.44 -20.80 22.45
N PRO A 670 -17.30 -21.53 21.71
CA PRO A 670 -17.97 -22.72 22.26
C PRO A 670 -17.02 -23.90 22.50
N LEU A 671 -15.94 -24.02 21.72
CA LEU A 671 -14.91 -25.07 21.92
C LEU A 671 -14.12 -24.84 23.22
N ALA A 672 -13.95 -23.58 23.63
CA ALA A 672 -13.37 -23.25 24.93
C ALA A 672 -14.32 -23.63 26.08
N ASN A 673 -15.63 -23.37 25.94
CA ASN A 673 -16.62 -23.71 26.97
C ASN A 673 -16.72 -25.22 27.23
N PHE A 674 -16.72 -26.06 26.18
CA PHE A 674 -16.82 -27.52 26.32
C PHE A 674 -15.63 -28.15 27.08
N SER A 675 -14.44 -27.57 26.99
CA SER A 675 -13.25 -28.12 27.65
C SER A 675 -13.12 -27.72 29.13
N VAL A 676 -13.85 -26.69 29.57
CA VAL A 676 -13.95 -26.32 30.99
C VAL A 676 -14.92 -27.26 31.74
N GLU A 677 -16.02 -27.66 31.10
CA GLU A 677 -16.96 -28.63 31.69
C GLU A 677 -16.30 -30.01 31.89
N ASP A 678 -15.54 -30.50 30.91
CA ASP A 678 -14.81 -31.78 31.01
C ASP A 678 -13.64 -31.76 32.01
N GLY A 679 -13.03 -30.60 32.24
CA GLY A 679 -12.01 -30.42 33.30
C GLY A 679 -12.61 -30.40 34.71
N SER A 680 -13.84 -29.92 34.85
CA SER A 680 -14.57 -29.92 36.12
C SER A 680 -15.20 -31.30 36.44
N SER A 681 -15.61 -32.06 35.42
CA SER A 681 -16.17 -33.41 35.58
C SER A 681 -15.11 -34.50 35.84
N ARG A 682 -13.86 -34.28 35.40
CA ARG A 682 -12.73 -35.17 35.74
C ARG A 682 -12.15 -34.95 37.14
N LYS A 683 -12.34 -33.77 37.74
CA LYS A 683 -11.91 -33.51 39.13
C LYS A 683 -12.95 -33.93 40.18
N SER A 684 -14.20 -34.23 39.80
CA SER A 684 -15.22 -34.76 40.70
C SER A 684 -15.38 -36.30 40.66
N SER A 685 -14.68 -37.00 39.75
CA SER A 685 -14.81 -38.45 39.55
C SER A 685 -13.59 -39.28 40.00
N THR A 686 -12.62 -38.68 40.70
CA THR A 686 -11.40 -39.37 41.19
C THR A 686 -11.22 -39.32 42.72
N SER A 687 -12.31 -39.22 43.49
CA SER A 687 -12.25 -39.27 44.97
C SER A 687 -13.21 -40.26 45.64
N SER A 688 -13.57 -41.37 44.98
CA SER A 688 -14.37 -42.42 45.64
C SER A 688 -14.06 -43.82 45.12
N THR A 689 -12.84 -44.28 45.33
CA THR A 689 -12.55 -45.71 45.45
C THR A 689 -11.49 -45.86 46.53
N ASP A 690 -11.95 -46.03 47.76
CA ASP A 690 -11.28 -46.76 48.83
C ASP A 690 -12.27 -46.91 49.99
N SER A 691 -12.82 -48.11 50.16
CA SER A 691 -12.95 -48.81 51.45
C SER A 691 -14.13 -49.83 51.49
N VAL A 692 -13.74 -51.06 51.85
CA VAL A 692 -14.48 -52.14 52.53
C VAL A 692 -15.31 -53.13 51.69
N ASP A 693 -14.84 -54.39 51.78
CA ASP A 693 -15.38 -55.73 51.47
C ASP A 693 -15.59 -56.18 50.02
#